data_AF-A0AAU3TPX9-F1
#
_entry.id   AF-A0AAU3TPX9-F1
#
_cell.length_a   1.000
_cell.length_b   1.000
_cell.length_c   1.000
_cell.angle_alpha   90.00
_cell.angle_beta   90.00
_cell.angle_gamma   90.00
#
_symmetry.space_group_name_H-M   'P 1'
#
loop_
_entity.id
_entity.type
_entity.pdbx_description
1 polymer ?
#
loop_
_entity_poly.entity_id
_entity_poly.type
_entity_poly.pdbx_seq_one_letter_code
_entity_poly.pdbx_strand_id
1 'polypeptide(L)'
;MIRIRSLAATVAGLLVAAAVPLMGTAHTAAASDNGQSVRPAMGWSSWSFVRRTPTEAKIRAQADALVSSGLKDHGFVYVNLDDFWQKCDSNGFVVDNYGRWTADSAKFPGGIKALADYVHSKGLKFGFYVTPGIAKNAVTRNTPIEGTSYHAKDIADTSKTEKNYNCKNMYYIDYSKPGAQEFVNSWARQFASWGVDYLKIDGVGSQDVPDVQAWDKALRASGRPINFALSNNLPIADATTWRKLANSWRTQGDVECYCGPGSNGSGYPLTDWSHVSARFNTAASWQPHAGPGGWNDLDSLEVGNGDQVGLTADQRRSHFTLWVMAASPLLLGTDLTHLDSVDKAMLTNDRLTGVDQDGVAAKRVVNSGVKQVFSKRENSGEYVVALFNTGTSGNATVSVNWSQVGFTGSGDVTDLWSGAHKGVIADSYSATLRPGETRLVRVKPVNSDNVSAASATTAAAPGMAVAPYEYLGWGNPQNPTSVMSATGVKWFTLAFVLSDGTCNPKWDGSRPLTSGSDQSTINAIRGAGGDVVVSVGGWSGAKLGEKCSSAAKLAGAYQKVIDAYRLKVIDIDIENTEWSNATVRQRVVDALKTVKADNPGLKTVITFGTTTSGPDSTGVDMIKRAANSGLANDVWCIMPFDFGGGSTTMGTLTTRAMEGLKARVKSAYGYSDASAYAHIGLSSMNGRTDDSGERVRVADFKTMLAYAQQHHIGRLTYWSVNRDRACGSGTDGDSCSGVPQQPYDYLKVFTQYTG
;
A
#
# COMPACT_ATOMS: atom_id res chain seq x y z
N MET A 1 -54.71 16.09 83.62
CA MET A 1 -53.78 17.23 83.55
C MET A 1 -52.83 17.01 82.37
N ILE A 2 -52.98 17.81 81.31
CA ILE A 2 -51.99 18.75 80.75
C ILE A 2 -50.69 18.10 80.22
N ARG A 3 -50.41 18.26 78.91
CA ARG A 3 -49.22 18.93 78.30
C ARG A 3 -48.91 18.34 76.90
N ILE A 4 -49.10 19.11 75.81
CA ILE A 4 -48.19 20.10 75.16
C ILE A 4 -47.23 19.41 74.18
N ARG A 5 -47.43 19.57 72.86
CA ARG A 5 -46.86 20.56 71.90
C ARG A 5 -45.43 20.25 71.41
N SER A 6 -45.32 20.20 70.08
CA SER A 6 -44.49 21.07 69.22
C SER A 6 -42.98 21.27 69.46
N LEU A 7 -42.26 21.20 68.32
CA LEU A 7 -41.18 22.07 67.85
C LEU A 7 -39.78 22.05 68.50
N ALA A 8 -38.79 21.75 67.65
CA ALA A 8 -37.75 22.68 67.16
C ALA A 8 -36.27 22.25 67.36
N ALA A 9 -35.52 22.52 66.27
CA ALA A 9 -34.08 22.84 66.16
C ALA A 9 -33.08 21.67 66.35
N THR A 10 -32.00 21.54 65.58
CA THR A 10 -31.05 22.60 65.19
C THR A 10 -30.04 22.13 64.10
N VAL A 11 -29.56 23.13 63.35
CA VAL A 11 -28.28 23.31 62.62
C VAL A 11 -28.08 22.71 61.22
N ALA A 12 -28.07 23.67 60.27
CA ALA A 12 -27.55 23.61 58.92
C ALA A 12 -26.01 23.74 58.87
N GLY A 13 -25.37 23.00 57.97
CA GLY A 13 -24.03 23.29 57.44
C GLY A 13 -24.13 23.54 55.94
N LEU A 14 -23.80 24.77 55.52
CA LEU A 14 -23.72 25.20 54.12
C LEU A 14 -22.62 24.43 53.37
N LEU A 15 -22.97 23.89 52.20
CA LEU A 15 -22.02 23.66 51.11
C LEU A 15 -22.47 24.47 49.90
N VAL A 16 -21.69 25.50 49.59
CA VAL A 16 -21.81 26.30 48.36
C VAL A 16 -21.30 25.44 47.21
N ALA A 17 -22.21 24.85 46.44
CA ALA A 17 -21.89 24.28 45.14
C ALA A 17 -21.84 25.43 44.12
N ALA A 18 -20.64 25.74 43.64
CA ALA A 18 -20.45 26.66 42.52
C ALA A 18 -21.14 26.09 41.27
N ALA A 19 -22.10 26.85 40.73
CA ALA A 19 -22.73 26.57 39.45
C ALA A 19 -21.68 26.72 38.34
N VAL A 20 -21.19 25.60 37.81
CA VAL A 20 -20.46 25.57 36.55
C VAL A 20 -21.50 25.61 35.42
N PRO A 21 -21.42 26.54 34.46
CA PRO A 21 -22.32 26.55 33.33
C PRO A 21 -22.06 25.29 32.49
N LEU A 22 -23.08 24.44 32.35
CA LEU A 22 -23.13 23.40 31.34
C LEU A 22 -23.04 24.06 29.96
N MET A 23 -21.82 24.22 29.45
CA MET A 23 -21.60 24.48 28.03
C MET A 23 -22.10 23.25 27.29
N GLY A 24 -23.25 23.39 26.63
CA GLY A 24 -23.81 22.37 25.78
C GLY A 24 -22.77 21.91 24.77
N THR A 25 -22.48 20.61 24.78
CA THR A 25 -21.72 19.96 23.72
C THR A 25 -22.48 20.18 22.41
N ALA A 26 -21.84 20.87 21.47
CA ALA A 26 -22.32 20.96 20.10
C ALA A 26 -22.48 19.52 19.59
N HIS A 27 -23.73 19.10 19.35
CA HIS A 27 -24.00 17.83 18.73
C HIS A 27 -23.42 17.90 17.32
N THR A 28 -22.38 17.11 17.05
CA THR A 28 -21.90 16.84 15.69
C THR A 28 -23.11 16.35 14.89
N ALA A 29 -23.48 17.07 13.83
CA ALA A 29 -24.61 16.71 12.99
C ALA A 29 -24.56 15.22 12.62
N ALA A 30 -25.65 14.48 12.76
CA ALA A 30 -25.75 13.14 12.21
C ALA A 30 -25.85 13.26 10.68
N ALA A 31 -25.04 12.50 9.95
CA ALA A 31 -25.05 12.47 8.49
C ALA A 31 -26.19 11.58 7.95
N SER A 32 -26.33 11.51 6.63
CA SER A 32 -27.24 10.56 5.96
C SER A 32 -26.83 9.10 6.28
N ASP A 33 -27.39 8.50 7.34
CA ASP A 33 -27.07 7.13 7.76
C ASP A 33 -27.89 6.11 6.95
N ASN A 34 -27.45 5.84 5.72
CA ASN A 34 -27.90 4.69 4.91
C ASN A 34 -26.88 3.54 4.94
N GLY A 35 -25.90 3.61 5.85
CA GLY A 35 -24.80 2.65 5.98
C GLY A 35 -23.79 2.63 4.83
N GLN A 36 -23.92 3.47 3.79
CA GLN A 36 -23.03 3.43 2.61
C GLN A 36 -21.79 4.34 2.73
N SER A 37 -21.77 5.29 3.68
CA SER A 37 -20.66 6.23 3.92
C SER A 37 -19.87 5.91 5.20
N VAL A 38 -19.87 4.66 5.66
CA VAL A 38 -19.01 4.23 6.79
C VAL A 38 -17.53 4.40 6.46
N ARG A 39 -17.17 4.23 5.18
CA ARG A 39 -15.84 4.50 4.63
C ARG A 39 -15.95 5.21 3.26
N PRO A 40 -14.91 5.92 2.80
CA PRO A 40 -14.88 6.47 1.46
C PRO A 40 -15.00 5.35 0.40
N ALA A 41 -15.75 5.63 -0.67
CA ALA A 41 -15.93 4.67 -1.76
C ALA A 41 -14.64 4.50 -2.57
N MET A 42 -14.33 3.28 -3.00
CA MET A 42 -13.17 2.98 -3.85
C MET A 42 -13.62 2.26 -5.12
N GLY A 43 -13.13 2.69 -6.29
CA GLY A 43 -13.56 2.13 -7.55
C GLY A 43 -13.00 2.86 -8.77
N TRP A 44 -13.78 2.90 -9.84
CA TRP A 44 -13.43 3.51 -11.12
C TRP A 44 -14.62 4.29 -11.69
N SER A 45 -14.35 5.38 -12.40
CA SER A 45 -15.34 6.21 -13.09
C SER A 45 -14.99 6.39 -14.56
N SER A 46 -16.00 6.36 -15.43
CA SER A 46 -15.79 6.46 -16.88
C SER A 46 -15.45 7.86 -17.38
N TRP A 47 -15.56 8.91 -16.57
CA TRP A 47 -15.49 10.30 -17.06
C TRP A 47 -14.13 10.68 -17.65
N SER A 48 -13.03 10.40 -16.97
CA SER A 48 -11.72 10.97 -17.32
C SER A 48 -11.20 10.37 -18.63
N PHE A 49 -11.10 9.04 -18.70
CA PHE A 49 -10.61 8.34 -19.89
C PHE A 49 -11.68 8.07 -20.97
N VAL A 50 -12.75 7.34 -20.64
CA VAL A 50 -13.77 6.91 -21.64
C VAL A 50 -14.63 8.09 -22.11
N ARG A 51 -14.95 8.96 -21.17
CA ARG A 51 -15.55 10.28 -21.35
C ARG A 51 -16.84 10.26 -22.14
N ARG A 52 -16.89 10.97 -23.28
CA ARG A 52 -18.11 11.18 -24.08
C ARG A 52 -18.52 9.97 -24.93
N THR A 53 -17.76 8.88 -24.88
CA THR A 53 -17.96 7.71 -25.74
C THR A 53 -18.14 6.40 -24.98
N PRO A 54 -18.91 6.37 -23.87
CA PRO A 54 -19.12 5.12 -23.15
C PRO A 54 -20.00 4.20 -23.99
N THR A 55 -19.66 2.92 -23.98
CA THR A 55 -20.47 1.84 -24.55
C THR A 55 -20.46 0.68 -23.57
N GLU A 56 -21.47 -0.18 -23.65
CA GLU A 56 -21.55 -1.38 -22.82
C GLU A 56 -20.26 -2.20 -22.88
N ALA A 57 -19.68 -2.39 -24.08
CA ALA A 57 -18.42 -3.11 -24.26
C ALA A 57 -17.24 -2.46 -23.52
N LYS A 58 -17.11 -1.13 -23.57
CA LYS A 58 -16.03 -0.42 -22.86
C LYS A 58 -16.18 -0.55 -21.35
N ILE A 59 -17.39 -0.39 -20.81
CA ILE A 59 -17.60 -0.50 -19.36
C ILE A 59 -17.35 -1.94 -18.88
N ARG A 60 -17.77 -2.96 -19.64
CA ARG A 60 -17.44 -4.36 -19.35
C ARG A 60 -15.92 -4.60 -19.32
N ALA A 61 -15.18 -4.06 -20.29
CA ALA A 61 -13.73 -4.20 -20.35
C ALA A 61 -13.02 -3.57 -19.13
N GLN A 62 -13.49 -2.40 -18.67
CA GLN A 62 -12.94 -1.75 -17.47
C GLN A 62 -13.27 -2.55 -16.19
N ALA A 63 -14.47 -3.12 -16.09
CA ALA A 63 -14.83 -4.03 -14.99
C ALA A 63 -13.94 -5.28 -14.97
N ASP A 64 -13.66 -5.89 -16.12
CA ASP A 64 -12.76 -7.04 -16.23
C ASP A 64 -11.31 -6.68 -15.89
N ALA A 65 -10.83 -5.51 -16.31
CA ALA A 65 -9.51 -5.01 -15.98
C ALA A 65 -9.37 -4.72 -14.47
N LEU A 66 -10.40 -4.18 -13.83
CA LEU A 66 -10.42 -3.94 -12.38
C LEU A 66 -10.28 -5.26 -11.60
N VAL A 67 -10.95 -6.34 -12.03
CA VAL A 67 -10.79 -7.66 -11.39
C VAL A 67 -9.43 -8.28 -11.69
N SER A 68 -9.04 -8.35 -12.97
CA SER A 68 -7.80 -9.04 -13.38
C SER A 68 -6.52 -8.34 -12.92
N SER A 69 -6.58 -7.03 -12.66
CA SER A 69 -5.49 -6.30 -12.03
C SER A 69 -5.35 -6.63 -10.53
N GLY A 70 -6.33 -7.25 -9.89
CA GLY A 70 -6.34 -7.53 -8.44
C GLY A 70 -6.80 -6.34 -7.58
N LEU A 71 -7.13 -5.19 -8.17
CA LEU A 71 -7.59 -4.00 -7.43
C LEU A 71 -8.83 -4.28 -6.56
N LYS A 72 -9.69 -5.21 -7.02
CA LYS A 72 -10.85 -5.66 -6.24
C LYS A 72 -10.46 -6.18 -4.86
N ASP A 73 -9.38 -6.93 -4.75
CA ASP A 73 -8.92 -7.53 -3.49
C ASP A 73 -8.36 -6.47 -2.52
N HIS A 74 -8.06 -5.27 -3.03
CA HIS A 74 -7.62 -4.09 -2.28
C HIS A 74 -8.75 -3.08 -2.03
N GLY A 75 -10.01 -3.46 -2.27
CA GLY A 75 -11.19 -2.67 -1.89
C GLY A 75 -11.80 -1.82 -3.01
N PHE A 76 -11.18 -1.74 -4.19
CA PHE A 76 -11.77 -1.04 -5.34
C PHE A 76 -12.91 -1.88 -5.90
N VAL A 77 -14.16 -1.48 -5.65
CA VAL A 77 -15.34 -2.30 -5.99
C VAL A 77 -16.37 -1.59 -6.86
N TYR A 78 -16.36 -0.26 -6.95
CA TYR A 78 -17.33 0.47 -7.78
C TYR A 78 -16.87 0.59 -9.24
N VAL A 79 -17.79 0.38 -10.19
CA VAL A 79 -17.62 0.68 -11.61
C VAL A 79 -18.73 1.67 -12.00
N ASN A 80 -18.38 2.95 -12.09
CA ASN A 80 -19.31 4.04 -12.29
C ASN A 80 -19.41 4.41 -13.77
N LEU A 81 -20.60 4.28 -14.35
CA LEU A 81 -20.95 4.83 -15.65
C LEU A 81 -21.37 6.30 -15.45
N ASP A 82 -20.50 7.21 -15.88
CA ASP A 82 -20.74 8.66 -15.87
C ASP A 82 -21.64 9.10 -17.05
N ASP A 83 -21.67 10.38 -17.39
CA ASP A 83 -22.53 10.95 -18.43
C ASP A 83 -22.34 10.30 -19.82
N PHE A 84 -23.20 10.65 -20.80
CA PHE A 84 -23.22 10.15 -22.18
C PHE A 84 -23.81 8.75 -22.40
N TRP A 85 -24.48 8.18 -21.39
CA TRP A 85 -25.24 6.94 -21.53
C TRP A 85 -26.63 7.12 -22.18
N GLN A 86 -27.16 8.34 -22.16
CA GLN A 86 -28.53 8.68 -22.53
C GLN A 86 -28.69 8.87 -24.03
N LYS A 87 -29.91 8.64 -24.52
CA LYS A 87 -30.30 9.01 -25.88
C LYS A 87 -30.76 10.47 -25.91
N CYS A 88 -30.15 11.28 -26.78
CA CYS A 88 -30.56 12.66 -27.03
C CYS A 88 -31.15 12.83 -28.44
N ASP A 89 -32.06 13.79 -28.59
CA ASP A 89 -32.54 14.33 -29.87
C ASP A 89 -32.37 15.87 -29.90
N SER A 90 -32.89 16.55 -30.93
CA SER A 90 -32.78 18.00 -31.08
C SER A 90 -33.40 18.80 -29.93
N ASN A 91 -34.31 18.20 -29.17
CA ASN A 91 -35.04 18.83 -28.07
C ASN A 91 -34.53 18.38 -26.69
N GLY A 92 -33.45 17.60 -26.64
CA GLY A 92 -32.79 17.15 -25.42
C GLY A 92 -32.94 15.65 -25.18
N PHE A 93 -33.17 15.24 -23.93
CA PHE A 93 -33.32 13.82 -23.59
C PHE A 93 -34.53 13.20 -24.30
N VAL A 94 -34.32 12.05 -24.92
CA VAL A 94 -35.44 11.17 -25.31
C VAL A 94 -35.95 10.51 -24.03
N VAL A 95 -37.24 10.66 -23.77
CA VAL A 95 -37.87 10.17 -22.53
C VAL A 95 -38.82 8.99 -22.77
N ASP A 96 -38.92 8.12 -21.76
CA ASP A 96 -39.87 7.02 -21.69
C ASP A 96 -41.32 7.53 -21.52
N ASN A 97 -42.27 6.60 -21.40
CA ASN A 97 -43.68 6.94 -21.25
C ASN A 97 -44.01 7.67 -19.94
N TYR A 98 -43.08 7.74 -18.99
CA TYR A 98 -43.23 8.39 -17.70
C TYR A 98 -42.33 9.62 -17.52
N GLY A 99 -41.68 10.08 -18.60
CA GLY A 99 -40.83 11.27 -18.60
C GLY A 99 -39.40 11.05 -18.08
N ARG A 100 -38.98 9.80 -17.82
CA ARG A 100 -37.60 9.46 -17.43
C ARG A 100 -36.71 9.31 -18.68
N TRP A 101 -35.42 9.59 -18.58
CA TRP A 101 -34.51 9.48 -19.72
C TRP A 101 -34.34 8.04 -20.18
N THR A 102 -34.22 7.85 -21.49
CA THR A 102 -33.95 6.55 -22.09
C THR A 102 -32.44 6.37 -22.31
N ALA A 103 -31.96 5.16 -22.09
CA ALA A 103 -30.60 4.78 -22.45
C ALA A 103 -30.46 4.71 -23.98
N ASP A 104 -29.28 5.08 -24.49
CA ASP A 104 -28.98 4.91 -25.90
C ASP A 104 -28.73 3.43 -26.22
N SER A 105 -29.73 2.76 -26.79
CA SER A 105 -29.66 1.34 -27.14
C SER A 105 -28.60 1.02 -28.20
N ALA A 106 -28.10 2.00 -28.95
CA ALA A 106 -26.97 1.79 -29.86
C ALA A 106 -25.64 1.64 -29.09
N LYS A 107 -25.51 2.33 -27.95
CA LYS A 107 -24.33 2.24 -27.07
C LYS A 107 -24.45 1.12 -26.03
N PHE A 108 -25.68 0.84 -25.58
CA PHE A 108 -26.02 -0.14 -24.55
C PHE A 108 -27.09 -1.12 -25.06
N PRO A 109 -26.75 -2.00 -26.03
CA PRO A 109 -27.71 -2.89 -26.67
C PRO A 109 -28.36 -3.90 -25.70
N GLY A 110 -27.68 -4.30 -24.62
CA GLY A 110 -28.25 -5.14 -23.56
C GLY A 110 -29.07 -4.35 -22.53
N GLY A 111 -29.03 -3.02 -22.58
CA GLY A 111 -29.61 -2.13 -21.58
C GLY A 111 -28.78 -2.01 -20.29
N ILE A 112 -29.09 -0.98 -19.49
CA ILE A 112 -28.32 -0.65 -18.28
C ILE A 112 -28.39 -1.77 -17.23
N LYS A 113 -29.56 -2.42 -17.07
CA LYS A 113 -29.70 -3.55 -16.14
C LYS A 113 -28.75 -4.70 -16.47
N ALA A 114 -28.64 -5.09 -17.76
CA ALA A 114 -27.76 -6.19 -18.15
C ALA A 114 -26.28 -5.86 -17.92
N LEU A 115 -25.90 -4.57 -18.05
CA LEU A 115 -24.57 -4.10 -17.70
C LEU A 115 -24.33 -4.15 -16.19
N ALA A 116 -25.28 -3.70 -15.38
CA ALA A 116 -25.20 -3.78 -13.92
C ALA A 116 -25.11 -5.24 -13.43
N ASP A 117 -25.97 -6.12 -13.96
CA ASP A 117 -25.93 -7.57 -13.67
C ASP A 117 -24.56 -8.17 -14.02
N TYR A 118 -23.93 -7.73 -15.11
CA TYR A 118 -22.58 -8.15 -15.46
C TYR A 118 -21.53 -7.69 -14.44
N VAL A 119 -21.56 -6.42 -14.06
CA VAL A 119 -20.65 -5.87 -13.05
C VAL A 119 -20.82 -6.62 -11.72
N HIS A 120 -22.06 -6.91 -11.31
CA HIS A 120 -22.34 -7.73 -10.12
C HIS A 120 -21.83 -9.16 -10.25
N SER A 121 -21.91 -9.78 -11.43
CA SER A 121 -21.38 -11.15 -11.65
C SER A 121 -19.87 -11.26 -11.41
N LYS A 122 -19.14 -10.13 -11.46
CA LYS A 122 -17.71 -10.02 -11.15
C LYS A 122 -17.44 -9.78 -9.66
N GLY A 123 -18.49 -9.67 -8.84
CA GLY A 123 -18.44 -9.28 -7.44
C GLY A 123 -18.08 -7.81 -7.24
N LEU A 124 -18.40 -6.96 -8.21
CA LEU A 124 -18.25 -5.51 -8.15
C LEU A 124 -19.63 -4.84 -7.92
N LYS A 125 -19.62 -3.52 -7.75
CA LYS A 125 -20.80 -2.66 -7.57
C LYS A 125 -20.94 -1.72 -8.76
N PHE A 126 -22.16 -1.49 -9.22
CA PHE A 126 -22.43 -0.65 -10.39
C PHE A 126 -22.87 0.76 -9.99
N GLY A 127 -22.22 1.79 -10.55
CA GLY A 127 -22.58 3.18 -10.34
C GLY A 127 -23.16 3.86 -11.57
N PHE A 128 -23.96 4.89 -11.34
CA PHE A 128 -24.73 5.58 -12.37
C PHE A 128 -24.77 7.10 -12.18
N TYR A 129 -25.26 7.81 -13.21
CA TYR A 129 -25.18 9.26 -13.31
C TYR A 129 -26.50 9.91 -13.74
N VAL A 130 -26.87 11.01 -13.08
CA VAL A 130 -27.97 11.92 -13.45
C VAL A 130 -27.63 13.39 -13.16
N THR A 131 -28.49 14.32 -13.58
CA THR A 131 -28.46 15.75 -13.19
C THR A 131 -29.84 16.16 -12.63
N PRO A 132 -29.95 17.25 -11.85
CA PRO A 132 -31.22 17.79 -11.37
C PRO A 132 -32.24 18.11 -12.48
N GLY A 133 -33.51 18.23 -12.06
CA GLY A 133 -34.60 18.70 -12.90
C GLY A 133 -35.33 17.65 -13.74
N ILE A 134 -36.16 18.14 -14.65
CA ILE A 134 -36.98 17.36 -15.59
C ILE A 134 -36.74 17.76 -17.05
N ALA A 135 -36.71 16.78 -17.96
CA ALA A 135 -36.44 17.03 -19.38
C ALA A 135 -37.54 17.88 -20.03
N LYS A 136 -37.17 18.87 -20.84
CA LYS A 136 -38.14 19.68 -21.62
C LYS A 136 -39.03 18.81 -22.49
N ASN A 137 -38.48 17.73 -23.06
CA ASN A 137 -39.26 16.77 -23.84
C ASN A 137 -40.37 16.06 -23.04
N ALA A 138 -40.16 15.76 -21.76
CA ALA A 138 -41.20 15.22 -20.89
C ALA A 138 -42.33 16.25 -20.69
N VAL A 139 -41.97 17.51 -20.48
CA VAL A 139 -42.91 18.62 -20.29
C VAL A 139 -43.68 18.92 -21.58
N THR A 140 -43.02 18.98 -22.73
CA THR A 140 -43.66 19.23 -24.03
C THR A 140 -44.67 18.13 -24.38
N ARG A 141 -44.28 16.86 -24.16
CA ARG A 141 -45.17 15.70 -24.35
C ARG A 141 -46.20 15.55 -23.23
N ASN A 142 -46.06 16.33 -22.16
CA ASN A 142 -46.80 16.23 -20.91
C ASN A 142 -46.94 14.77 -20.44
N THR A 143 -45.81 14.05 -20.35
CA THR A 143 -45.84 12.64 -19.97
C THR A 143 -46.42 12.45 -18.57
N PRO A 144 -47.18 11.37 -18.32
CA PRO A 144 -47.67 11.05 -16.97
C PRO A 144 -46.51 10.75 -16.02
N ILE A 145 -46.71 10.99 -14.73
CA ILE A 145 -45.77 10.59 -13.66
C ILE A 145 -46.20 9.22 -13.13
N GLU A 146 -45.30 8.25 -13.20
CA GLU A 146 -45.55 6.85 -12.85
C GLU A 146 -46.22 6.70 -11.47
N GLY A 147 -47.39 6.04 -11.44
CA GLY A 147 -48.13 5.75 -10.20
C GLY A 147 -48.96 6.91 -9.67
N THR A 148 -49.17 7.97 -10.46
CA THR A 148 -49.96 9.14 -10.06
C THR A 148 -50.93 9.59 -11.15
N SER A 149 -51.82 10.53 -10.82
CA SER A 149 -52.64 11.26 -11.80
C SER A 149 -51.96 12.50 -12.39
N TYR A 150 -50.76 12.85 -11.91
CA TYR A 150 -50.03 14.06 -12.32
C TYR A 150 -49.17 13.81 -13.56
N HIS A 151 -48.79 14.89 -14.24
CA HIS A 151 -47.97 14.87 -15.44
C HIS A 151 -46.79 15.85 -15.33
N ALA A 152 -45.83 15.74 -16.25
CA ALA A 152 -44.62 16.54 -16.25
C ALA A 152 -44.87 18.07 -16.21
N LYS A 153 -45.94 18.59 -16.85
CA LYS A 153 -46.28 20.02 -16.79
C LYS A 153 -46.76 20.48 -15.41
N ASP A 154 -47.30 19.57 -14.60
CA ASP A 154 -47.86 19.92 -13.28
C ASP A 154 -46.75 20.25 -12.26
N ILE A 155 -45.54 19.71 -12.49
CA ILE A 155 -44.41 19.80 -11.56
C ILE A 155 -43.23 20.61 -12.08
N ALA A 156 -43.23 21.02 -13.35
CA ALA A 156 -42.10 21.74 -13.95
C ALA A 156 -42.19 23.26 -13.73
N ASP A 157 -41.13 23.86 -13.19
CA ASP A 157 -40.93 25.32 -13.22
C ASP A 157 -40.32 25.70 -14.58
N THR A 158 -41.19 25.96 -15.56
CA THR A 158 -40.78 26.30 -16.93
C THR A 158 -40.15 27.69 -17.07
N SER A 159 -40.14 28.50 -16.00
CA SER A 159 -39.48 29.81 -15.99
C SER A 159 -37.97 29.73 -15.78
N LYS A 160 -37.47 28.57 -15.32
CA LYS A 160 -36.05 28.35 -15.00
C LYS A 160 -35.52 27.10 -15.69
N THR A 161 -34.28 27.13 -16.15
CA THR A 161 -33.65 26.00 -16.81
C THR A 161 -32.51 25.43 -15.99
N GLU A 162 -32.46 24.11 -15.91
CA GLU A 162 -31.39 23.38 -15.24
C GLU A 162 -30.17 23.18 -16.12
N LYS A 163 -29.01 23.04 -15.47
CA LYS A 163 -27.75 22.81 -16.18
C LYS A 163 -27.59 21.32 -16.49
N ASN A 164 -27.44 21.00 -17.77
CA ASN A 164 -27.02 19.67 -18.22
C ASN A 164 -25.96 19.81 -19.33
N TYR A 165 -24.94 18.96 -19.27
CA TYR A 165 -23.70 19.10 -20.05
C TYR A 165 -23.71 18.36 -21.39
N ASN A 166 -24.59 17.36 -21.54
CA ASN A 166 -24.72 16.53 -22.74
C ASN A 166 -26.00 16.85 -23.52
N CYS A 167 -27.15 16.28 -23.14
CA CYS A 167 -28.40 16.48 -23.88
C CYS A 167 -29.01 17.87 -23.69
N LYS A 168 -28.60 18.64 -22.66
CA LYS A 168 -29.14 19.97 -22.32
C LYS A 168 -30.66 19.91 -22.05
N ASN A 169 -31.35 21.05 -22.17
CA ASN A 169 -32.81 21.14 -22.19
C ASN A 169 -33.50 20.47 -20.99
N MET A 170 -33.19 20.98 -19.80
CA MET A 170 -33.83 20.61 -18.54
C MET A 170 -34.57 21.83 -17.95
N TYR A 171 -35.68 21.60 -17.27
CA TYR A 171 -36.39 22.56 -16.41
C TYR A 171 -36.20 22.20 -14.94
N TYR A 172 -36.36 23.19 -14.07
CA TYR A 172 -36.47 22.95 -12.63
C TYR A 172 -37.73 22.14 -12.31
N ILE A 173 -37.69 21.39 -11.22
CA ILE A 173 -38.87 20.77 -10.62
C ILE A 173 -39.34 21.65 -9.46
N ASP A 174 -40.62 22.02 -9.47
CA ASP A 174 -41.28 22.67 -8.33
C ASP A 174 -41.74 21.62 -7.32
N TYR A 175 -40.88 21.36 -6.32
CA TYR A 175 -41.16 20.40 -5.26
C TYR A 175 -42.28 20.79 -4.30
N SER A 176 -42.91 21.98 -4.46
CA SER A 176 -44.16 22.31 -3.77
C SER A 176 -45.39 21.66 -4.40
N LYS A 177 -45.25 21.13 -5.63
CA LYS A 177 -46.36 20.53 -6.39
C LYS A 177 -46.50 19.04 -6.06
N PRO A 178 -47.74 18.54 -5.94
CA PRO A 178 -47.96 17.10 -5.82
C PRO A 178 -47.53 16.40 -7.12
N GLY A 179 -46.96 15.19 -7.00
CA GLY A 179 -46.35 14.46 -8.11
C GLY A 179 -44.83 14.67 -8.24
N ALA A 180 -44.28 15.78 -7.71
CA ALA A 180 -42.85 16.09 -7.85
C ALA A 180 -41.95 15.04 -7.17
N GLN A 181 -42.29 14.67 -5.92
CA GLN A 181 -41.57 13.62 -5.20
C GLN A 181 -41.77 12.25 -5.86
N GLU A 182 -42.97 11.96 -6.36
CA GLU A 182 -43.30 10.69 -7.02
C GLU A 182 -42.52 10.50 -8.33
N PHE A 183 -42.24 11.59 -9.05
CA PHE A 183 -41.36 11.57 -10.22
C PHE A 183 -39.96 11.10 -9.84
N VAL A 184 -39.34 11.68 -8.80
CA VAL A 184 -38.01 11.25 -8.31
C VAL A 184 -38.07 9.83 -7.74
N ASN A 185 -39.14 9.46 -7.03
CA ASN A 185 -39.35 8.08 -6.56
C ASN A 185 -39.39 7.07 -7.72
N SER A 186 -39.97 7.44 -8.86
CA SER A 186 -40.03 6.57 -10.04
C SER A 186 -38.65 6.30 -10.65
N TRP A 187 -37.74 7.28 -10.59
CA TRP A 187 -36.35 7.11 -10.97
C TRP A 187 -35.59 6.23 -10.00
N ALA A 188 -35.72 6.49 -8.69
CA ALA A 188 -35.06 5.69 -7.67
C ALA A 188 -35.49 4.21 -7.71
N ARG A 189 -36.79 3.94 -7.94
CA ARG A 189 -37.29 2.56 -8.18
C ARG A 189 -36.67 1.94 -9.43
N GLN A 190 -36.57 2.68 -10.53
CA GLN A 190 -35.96 2.18 -11.75
C GLN A 190 -34.48 1.82 -11.53
N PHE A 191 -33.71 2.69 -10.89
CA PHE A 191 -32.30 2.46 -10.59
C PHE A 191 -32.11 1.28 -9.63
N ALA A 192 -32.94 1.16 -8.60
CA ALA A 192 -32.95 -0.01 -7.72
C ALA A 192 -33.27 -1.30 -8.49
N SER A 193 -34.24 -1.27 -9.42
CA SER A 193 -34.59 -2.43 -10.25
C SER A 193 -33.48 -2.84 -11.23
N TRP A 194 -32.63 -1.90 -11.64
CA TRP A 194 -31.46 -2.17 -12.46
C TRP A 194 -30.27 -2.66 -11.65
N GLY A 195 -30.31 -2.56 -10.31
CA GLY A 195 -29.20 -2.96 -9.46
C GLY A 195 -28.13 -1.87 -9.26
N VAL A 196 -28.47 -0.59 -9.42
CA VAL A 196 -27.52 0.50 -9.12
C VAL A 196 -27.13 0.48 -7.64
N ASP A 197 -25.84 0.66 -7.34
CA ASP A 197 -25.25 0.68 -5.99
C ASP A 197 -24.67 2.05 -5.62
N TYR A 198 -24.43 2.90 -6.63
CA TYR A 198 -23.86 4.23 -6.48
C TYR A 198 -24.55 5.18 -7.47
N LEU A 199 -24.96 6.35 -7.02
CA LEU A 199 -25.57 7.38 -7.86
C LEU A 199 -24.83 8.71 -7.68
N LYS A 200 -24.25 9.21 -8.77
CA LYS A 200 -23.75 10.58 -8.88
C LYS A 200 -24.86 11.47 -9.44
N ILE A 201 -25.20 12.54 -8.72
CA ILE A 201 -25.98 13.65 -9.26
C ILE A 201 -25.04 14.83 -9.52
N ASP A 202 -25.03 15.31 -10.75
CA ASP A 202 -24.07 16.29 -11.22
C ASP A 202 -24.73 17.63 -11.58
N GLY A 203 -23.95 18.71 -11.58
CA GLY A 203 -24.44 20.07 -11.78
C GLY A 203 -25.09 20.72 -10.56
N VAL A 204 -24.98 20.13 -9.37
CA VAL A 204 -25.59 20.59 -8.12
C VAL A 204 -24.96 21.91 -7.62
N GLY A 205 -25.81 22.85 -7.21
CA GLY A 205 -25.50 24.05 -6.44
C GLY A 205 -26.53 24.31 -5.31
N SER A 206 -26.41 25.44 -4.60
CA SER A 206 -27.30 25.80 -3.49
C SER A 206 -28.77 25.82 -3.87
N GLN A 207 -29.08 26.19 -5.10
CA GLN A 207 -30.45 26.24 -5.61
C GLN A 207 -31.09 24.86 -5.82
N ASP A 208 -30.29 23.78 -5.84
CA ASP A 208 -30.75 22.41 -6.09
C ASP A 208 -30.87 21.59 -4.79
N VAL A 209 -30.78 22.23 -3.61
CA VAL A 209 -31.06 21.57 -2.31
C VAL A 209 -32.39 20.82 -2.33
N PRO A 210 -33.50 21.35 -2.90
CA PRO A 210 -34.76 20.60 -3.02
C PRO A 210 -34.63 19.31 -3.84
N ASP A 211 -33.89 19.32 -4.95
CA ASP A 211 -33.62 18.10 -5.73
C ASP A 211 -32.86 17.07 -4.92
N VAL A 212 -31.81 17.50 -4.22
CA VAL A 212 -30.98 16.61 -3.38
C VAL A 212 -31.82 16.00 -2.24
N GLN A 213 -32.72 16.78 -1.62
CA GLN A 213 -33.65 16.27 -0.60
C GLN A 213 -34.63 15.23 -1.17
N ALA A 214 -35.18 15.49 -2.35
CA ALA A 214 -36.09 14.56 -3.01
C ALA A 214 -35.39 13.26 -3.41
N TRP A 215 -34.15 13.33 -3.90
CA TRP A 215 -33.33 12.16 -4.22
C TRP A 215 -32.94 11.36 -2.97
N ASP A 216 -32.47 11.98 -1.89
CA ASP A 216 -32.18 11.27 -0.62
C ASP A 216 -33.43 10.49 -0.15
N LYS A 217 -34.59 11.15 -0.11
CA LYS A 217 -35.86 10.51 0.28
C LYS A 217 -36.24 9.36 -0.65
N ALA A 218 -36.12 9.56 -1.97
CA ALA A 218 -36.45 8.56 -2.97
C ALA A 218 -35.53 7.33 -2.91
N LEU A 219 -34.22 7.54 -2.75
CA LEU A 219 -33.23 6.47 -2.65
C LEU A 219 -33.45 5.64 -1.38
N ARG A 220 -33.73 6.29 -0.24
CA ARG A 220 -34.08 5.60 1.03
C ARG A 220 -35.35 4.75 0.89
N ALA A 221 -36.34 5.24 0.14
CA ALA A 221 -37.59 4.53 -0.09
C ALA A 221 -37.49 3.41 -1.15
N SER A 222 -36.39 3.34 -1.90
CA SER A 222 -36.24 2.39 -3.02
C SER A 222 -36.08 0.93 -2.57
N GLY A 223 -35.74 0.68 -1.31
CA GLY A 223 -35.48 -0.65 -0.77
C GLY A 223 -34.11 -1.23 -1.13
N ARG A 224 -33.27 -0.49 -1.88
CA ARG A 224 -31.88 -0.85 -2.19
C ARG A 224 -30.91 0.18 -1.58
N PRO A 225 -29.86 -0.24 -0.87
CA PRO A 225 -28.81 0.68 -0.45
C PRO A 225 -28.03 1.23 -1.65
N ILE A 226 -28.05 2.54 -1.85
CA ILE A 226 -27.35 3.24 -2.94
C ILE A 226 -26.49 4.34 -2.32
N ASN A 227 -25.19 4.34 -2.62
CA ASN A 227 -24.28 5.41 -2.24
C ASN A 227 -24.59 6.66 -3.07
N PHE A 228 -24.89 7.79 -2.44
CA PHE A 228 -25.35 9.01 -3.10
C PHE A 228 -24.28 10.10 -3.07
N ALA A 229 -23.78 10.50 -4.24
CA ALA A 229 -22.69 11.45 -4.41
C ALA A 229 -23.13 12.71 -5.17
N LEU A 230 -22.71 13.87 -4.68
CA LEU A 230 -23.01 15.17 -5.30
C LEU A 230 -21.81 15.72 -6.06
N SER A 231 -22.08 16.32 -7.21
CA SER A 231 -21.11 16.96 -8.10
C SER A 231 -21.77 18.21 -8.70
N ASN A 232 -21.09 19.29 -9.05
CA ASN A 232 -19.66 19.43 -9.35
C ASN A 232 -18.93 20.26 -8.28
N ASN A 233 -18.77 21.57 -8.45
CA ASN A 233 -18.08 22.43 -7.49
C ASN A 233 -19.08 22.97 -6.44
N LEU A 234 -19.36 22.18 -5.40
CA LEU A 234 -20.40 22.56 -4.42
C LEU A 234 -19.96 23.73 -3.52
N PRO A 235 -20.87 24.62 -3.10
CA PRO A 235 -20.56 25.69 -2.15
C PRO A 235 -20.28 25.14 -0.74
N ILE A 236 -19.13 25.51 -0.17
CA ILE A 236 -18.75 25.11 1.20
C ILE A 236 -19.70 25.66 2.28
N ALA A 237 -20.38 26.78 2.01
CA ALA A 237 -21.38 27.35 2.91
C ALA A 237 -22.52 26.37 3.22
N ASP A 238 -22.80 25.44 2.29
CA ASP A 238 -23.86 24.45 2.40
C ASP A 238 -23.34 23.06 2.84
N ALA A 239 -22.08 22.93 3.27
CA ALA A 239 -21.47 21.65 3.62
C ALA A 239 -22.26 20.86 4.70
N THR A 240 -22.89 21.56 5.65
CA THR A 240 -23.75 20.93 6.65
C THR A 240 -25.01 20.32 6.04
N THR A 241 -25.55 20.94 4.99
CA THR A 241 -26.70 20.44 4.24
C THR A 241 -26.29 19.24 3.40
N TRP A 242 -25.19 19.33 2.64
CA TRP A 242 -24.67 18.23 1.82
C TRP A 242 -24.42 16.98 2.65
N ARG A 243 -23.77 17.13 3.81
CA ARG A 243 -23.49 16.01 4.71
C ARG A 243 -24.74 15.34 5.29
N LYS A 244 -25.86 16.07 5.42
CA LYS A 244 -27.13 15.49 5.88
C LYS A 244 -27.83 14.69 4.79
N LEU A 245 -27.60 15.00 3.53
CA LEU A 245 -28.38 14.48 2.40
C LEU A 245 -27.61 13.51 1.50
N ALA A 246 -26.28 13.48 1.57
CA ALA A 246 -25.45 12.68 0.67
C ALA A 246 -24.32 11.96 1.41
N ASN A 247 -23.79 10.92 0.75
CA ASN A 247 -22.64 10.13 1.20
C ASN A 247 -21.30 10.77 0.81
N SER A 248 -21.25 11.55 -0.28
CA SER A 248 -20.10 12.37 -0.66
C SER A 248 -20.49 13.60 -1.49
N TRP A 249 -19.61 14.60 -1.55
CA TRP A 249 -19.82 15.81 -2.34
C TRP A 249 -18.50 16.38 -2.86
N ARG A 250 -18.49 16.78 -4.12
CA ARG A 250 -17.29 17.27 -4.78
C ARG A 250 -16.97 18.72 -4.39
N THR A 251 -15.70 18.96 -4.09
CA THR A 251 -15.20 20.15 -3.38
C THR A 251 -14.58 21.24 -4.27
N GLN A 252 -14.36 20.92 -5.55
CA GLN A 252 -13.85 21.82 -6.59
C GLN A 252 -14.43 21.42 -7.95
N GLY A 253 -14.08 22.12 -9.04
CA GLY A 253 -14.36 21.67 -10.41
C GLY A 253 -13.67 20.37 -10.79
N ASP A 254 -13.75 20.01 -12.08
CA ASP A 254 -13.09 18.83 -12.67
C ASP A 254 -11.58 18.81 -12.38
N VAL A 255 -11.03 17.62 -12.10
CA VAL A 255 -9.58 17.39 -11.95
C VAL A 255 -8.89 17.24 -13.30
N GLU A 256 -9.66 16.94 -14.34
CA GLU A 256 -9.15 16.83 -15.69
C GLU A 256 -8.69 18.18 -16.24
N CYS A 257 -7.56 18.21 -16.95
CA CYS A 257 -7.06 19.43 -17.59
C CYS A 257 -7.80 19.75 -18.90
N TYR A 258 -8.52 18.75 -19.43
CA TYR A 258 -9.12 18.77 -20.77
C TYR A 258 -8.14 19.14 -21.89
N CYS A 259 -6.89 18.77 -21.73
CA CYS A 259 -5.78 19.15 -22.59
C CYS A 259 -5.31 18.03 -23.53
N GLY A 260 -5.99 16.87 -23.53
CA GLY A 260 -5.76 15.78 -24.47
C GLY A 260 -6.08 16.16 -25.94
N PRO A 261 -5.44 15.51 -26.94
CA PRO A 261 -5.61 15.85 -28.35
C PRO A 261 -6.92 15.32 -28.94
N GLY A 262 -7.61 14.40 -28.26
CA GLY A 262 -8.91 13.90 -28.66
C GLY A 262 -10.00 14.97 -28.54
N SER A 263 -11.12 14.75 -29.23
CA SER A 263 -12.24 15.70 -29.20
C SER A 263 -12.63 16.12 -27.78
N ASN A 264 -12.76 17.43 -27.55
CA ASN A 264 -13.05 18.06 -26.26
C ASN A 264 -12.02 17.81 -25.14
N GLY A 265 -10.79 17.40 -25.46
CA GLY A 265 -9.75 17.10 -24.47
C GLY A 265 -9.68 15.63 -24.06
N SER A 266 -10.22 14.71 -24.87
CA SER A 266 -10.27 13.28 -24.54
C SER A 266 -8.94 12.59 -24.84
N GLY A 267 -8.69 11.47 -24.15
CA GLY A 267 -7.39 10.81 -24.17
C GLY A 267 -6.35 11.55 -23.32
N TYR A 268 -5.10 11.13 -23.44
CA TYR A 268 -4.01 11.63 -22.61
C TYR A 268 -3.47 12.99 -23.07
N PRO A 269 -3.01 13.85 -22.15
CA PRO A 269 -3.06 13.67 -20.69
C PRO A 269 -4.46 13.89 -20.10
N LEU A 270 -4.76 13.16 -19.01
CA LEU A 270 -6.05 13.25 -18.32
C LEU A 270 -6.09 14.48 -17.41
N THR A 271 -4.99 14.77 -16.74
CA THR A 271 -4.85 15.90 -15.82
C THR A 271 -3.50 16.60 -15.99
N ASP A 272 -3.23 17.61 -15.17
CA ASP A 272 -1.92 18.21 -15.01
C ASP A 272 -1.69 18.60 -13.54
N TRP A 273 -0.45 18.95 -13.21
CA TRP A 273 -0.10 19.28 -11.82
C TRP A 273 -0.85 20.51 -11.27
N SER A 274 -1.28 21.45 -12.11
CA SER A 274 -1.99 22.64 -11.63
C SER A 274 -3.40 22.28 -11.13
N HIS A 275 -4.08 21.34 -11.79
CA HIS A 275 -5.39 20.85 -11.37
C HIS A 275 -5.31 20.02 -10.08
N VAL A 276 -4.30 19.15 -9.98
CA VAL A 276 -4.05 18.37 -8.76
C VAL A 276 -3.62 19.26 -7.59
N SER A 277 -2.64 20.14 -7.79
CA SER A 277 -2.10 20.99 -6.71
C SER A 277 -3.12 22.01 -6.19
N ALA A 278 -4.11 22.41 -6.99
CA ALA A 278 -5.21 23.25 -6.53
C ALA A 278 -6.03 22.58 -5.39
N ARG A 279 -6.07 21.24 -5.34
CA ARG A 279 -6.80 20.47 -4.33
C ARG A 279 -6.21 20.58 -2.93
N PHE A 280 -4.97 21.01 -2.75
CA PHE A 280 -4.38 21.19 -1.43
C PHE A 280 -5.14 22.22 -0.59
N ASN A 281 -5.61 23.30 -1.23
CA ASN A 281 -6.38 24.33 -0.53
C ASN A 281 -7.80 23.87 -0.22
N THR A 282 -8.45 23.16 -1.15
CA THR A 282 -9.80 22.65 -0.92
C THR A 282 -9.82 21.52 0.11
N ALA A 283 -8.87 20.58 0.05
CA ALA A 283 -8.71 19.55 1.08
C ALA A 283 -8.56 20.17 2.47
N ALA A 284 -7.77 21.24 2.61
CA ALA A 284 -7.59 21.93 3.88
C ALA A 284 -8.85 22.67 4.35
N SER A 285 -9.57 23.37 3.46
CA SER A 285 -10.77 24.13 3.85
C SER A 285 -11.97 23.22 4.16
N TRP A 286 -12.11 22.11 3.43
CA TRP A 286 -13.23 21.19 3.57
C TRP A 286 -13.02 20.14 4.66
N GLN A 287 -11.80 19.93 5.15
CA GLN A 287 -11.47 18.92 6.17
C GLN A 287 -12.48 18.80 7.33
N PRO A 288 -13.00 19.90 7.93
CA PRO A 288 -13.95 19.79 9.05
C PRO A 288 -15.29 19.12 8.71
N HIS A 289 -15.58 18.94 7.42
CA HIS A 289 -16.85 18.41 6.93
C HIS A 289 -16.78 16.93 6.53
N ALA A 290 -15.60 16.30 6.52
CA ALA A 290 -15.45 14.88 6.20
C ALA A 290 -15.36 14.01 7.47
N GLY A 291 -15.95 12.82 7.39
CA GLY A 291 -15.85 11.76 8.41
C GLY A 291 -16.93 10.70 8.19
N PRO A 292 -17.01 9.67 9.06
CA PRO A 292 -18.05 8.65 8.96
C PRO A 292 -19.43 9.29 8.80
N GLY A 293 -20.14 8.86 7.75
CA GLY A 293 -21.42 9.43 7.35
C GLY A 293 -21.37 10.38 6.15
N GLY A 294 -20.22 10.98 5.80
CA GLY A 294 -20.11 11.82 4.61
C GLY A 294 -18.69 12.26 4.26
N TRP A 295 -18.30 12.16 2.99
CA TRP A 295 -16.91 12.35 2.55
C TRP A 295 -16.75 13.51 1.56
N ASN A 296 -15.67 14.26 1.72
CA ASN A 296 -15.25 15.26 0.73
C ASN A 296 -14.69 14.55 -0.51
N ASP A 297 -15.25 14.83 -1.67
CA ASP A 297 -14.80 14.31 -2.95
C ASP A 297 -13.86 15.32 -3.62
N LEU A 298 -12.60 14.92 -3.80
CA LEU A 298 -11.57 15.70 -4.49
C LEU A 298 -11.60 15.50 -6.01
N ASP A 299 -12.59 14.73 -6.48
CA ASP A 299 -12.77 14.21 -7.84
C ASP A 299 -11.89 12.99 -8.15
N SER A 300 -11.95 12.51 -9.39
CA SER A 300 -11.24 11.31 -9.84
C SER A 300 -9.73 11.29 -9.49
N LEU A 301 -9.20 10.08 -9.30
CA LEU A 301 -7.79 9.81 -9.03
C LEU A 301 -7.11 9.34 -10.32
N GLU A 302 -6.28 10.20 -10.91
CA GLU A 302 -5.55 9.94 -12.16
C GLU A 302 -4.19 9.27 -11.91
N VAL A 303 -4.25 8.04 -11.39
CA VAL A 303 -3.09 7.16 -11.18
C VAL A 303 -3.26 5.91 -12.02
N GLY A 304 -2.34 5.69 -12.97
CA GLY A 304 -2.35 4.59 -13.93
C GLY A 304 -1.92 5.07 -15.31
N ASN A 305 -1.17 4.25 -16.04
CA ASN A 305 -0.65 4.56 -17.39
C ASN A 305 0.52 5.56 -17.39
N GLY A 306 1.26 5.64 -16.29
CA GLY A 306 2.55 6.31 -16.21
C GLY A 306 2.46 7.81 -16.49
N ASP A 307 3.48 8.37 -17.12
CA ASP A 307 3.53 9.82 -17.37
C ASP A 307 2.50 10.28 -18.42
N GLN A 308 1.82 9.34 -19.10
CA GLN A 308 0.76 9.70 -20.04
C GLN A 308 -0.40 10.42 -19.36
N VAL A 309 -0.68 10.20 -18.07
CA VAL A 309 -1.74 10.94 -17.37
C VAL A 309 -1.47 12.44 -17.23
N GLY A 310 -0.25 12.91 -17.53
CA GLY A 310 0.14 14.32 -17.44
C GLY A 310 0.81 14.70 -16.11
N LEU A 311 1.20 13.70 -15.32
CA LEU A 311 1.87 13.85 -14.04
C LEU A 311 3.20 13.07 -14.06
N THR A 312 4.23 13.57 -13.39
CA THR A 312 5.44 12.76 -13.12
C THR A 312 5.16 11.70 -12.06
N ALA A 313 6.04 10.71 -11.92
CA ALA A 313 5.92 9.68 -10.87
C ALA A 313 5.80 10.28 -9.45
N ASP A 314 6.56 11.33 -9.14
CA ASP A 314 6.50 12.02 -7.85
C ASP A 314 5.13 12.72 -7.67
N GLN A 315 4.65 13.39 -8.71
CA GLN A 315 3.33 14.05 -8.71
C GLN A 315 2.18 13.04 -8.58
N ARG A 316 2.24 11.87 -9.22
CA ARG A 316 1.26 10.79 -9.03
C ARG A 316 1.24 10.30 -7.59
N ARG A 317 2.41 10.15 -6.94
CA ARG A 317 2.49 9.80 -5.51
C ARG A 317 1.87 10.89 -4.63
N SER A 318 2.13 12.16 -4.93
CA SER A 318 1.51 13.28 -4.20
C SER A 318 0.00 13.38 -4.40
N HIS A 319 -0.49 13.13 -5.62
CA HIS A 319 -1.91 13.04 -5.95
C HIS A 319 -2.59 11.96 -5.10
N PHE A 320 -2.05 10.74 -5.09
CA PHE A 320 -2.60 9.66 -4.29
C PHE A 320 -2.51 9.95 -2.78
N THR A 321 -1.35 10.45 -2.32
CA THR A 321 -1.14 10.74 -0.89
C THR A 321 -2.10 11.82 -0.38
N LEU A 322 -2.39 12.87 -1.16
CA LEU A 322 -3.36 13.88 -0.75
C LEU A 322 -4.78 13.29 -0.64
N TRP A 323 -5.19 12.43 -1.59
CA TRP A 323 -6.50 11.80 -1.59
C TRP A 323 -6.70 10.90 -0.35
N VAL A 324 -5.74 10.01 -0.06
CA VAL A 324 -5.84 9.14 1.13
C VAL A 324 -5.75 9.91 2.45
N MET A 325 -5.02 11.04 2.47
CA MET A 325 -4.99 11.91 3.64
C MET A 325 -6.31 12.66 3.84
N ALA A 326 -7.00 13.02 2.76
CA ALA A 326 -8.29 13.68 2.82
C ALA A 326 -9.47 12.73 3.14
N ALA A 327 -9.23 11.42 3.16
CA ALA A 327 -10.28 10.39 3.22
C ALA A 327 -11.31 10.59 2.09
N SER A 328 -10.81 10.85 0.88
CA SER A 328 -11.64 11.14 -0.29
C SER A 328 -11.99 9.84 -1.01
N PRO A 329 -13.18 9.72 -1.64
CA PRO A 329 -13.46 8.60 -2.52
C PRO A 329 -12.32 8.36 -3.52
N LEU A 330 -11.80 7.14 -3.57
CA LEU A 330 -10.72 6.74 -4.47
C LEU A 330 -11.32 6.16 -5.75
N LEU A 331 -11.89 7.04 -6.58
CA LEU A 331 -12.46 6.69 -7.89
C LEU A 331 -11.43 6.92 -8.98
N LEU A 332 -10.88 5.86 -9.55
CA LEU A 332 -9.88 5.93 -10.62
C LEU A 332 -10.52 6.46 -11.92
N GLY A 333 -9.86 7.39 -12.61
CA GLY A 333 -10.29 7.93 -13.91
C GLY A 333 -9.59 7.31 -15.13
N THR A 334 -8.47 6.60 -14.89
CA THR A 334 -7.55 6.09 -15.92
C THR A 334 -8.10 4.89 -16.72
N ASP A 335 -7.42 4.53 -17.81
CA ASP A 335 -7.69 3.28 -18.53
C ASP A 335 -7.12 2.07 -17.78
N LEU A 336 -7.97 1.27 -17.14
CA LEU A 336 -7.53 0.08 -16.40
C LEU A 336 -7.04 -1.04 -17.32
N THR A 337 -7.43 -1.05 -18.59
CA THR A 337 -7.01 -2.10 -19.55
C THR A 337 -5.53 -2.00 -19.92
N HIS A 338 -4.88 -0.87 -19.61
CA HIS A 338 -3.47 -0.62 -19.86
C HIS A 338 -2.67 -0.33 -18.57
N LEU A 339 -3.26 -0.56 -17.39
CA LEU A 339 -2.67 -0.23 -16.09
C LEU A 339 -1.26 -0.83 -15.93
N ASP A 340 -0.25 0.04 -15.89
CA ASP A 340 1.14 -0.39 -15.76
C ASP A 340 1.47 -0.92 -14.36
N SER A 341 2.58 -1.66 -14.26
CA SER A 341 2.99 -2.32 -13.01
C SER A 341 3.36 -1.36 -11.89
N VAL A 342 3.85 -0.15 -12.21
CA VAL A 342 4.30 0.83 -11.21
C VAL A 342 3.08 1.45 -10.53
N ASP A 343 2.13 1.93 -11.32
CA ASP A 343 0.91 2.53 -10.80
C ASP A 343 0.01 1.48 -10.16
N LYS A 344 -0.05 0.25 -10.70
CA LYS A 344 -0.68 -0.90 -10.02
C LYS A 344 -0.07 -1.12 -8.63
N ALA A 345 1.25 -1.09 -8.49
CA ALA A 345 1.90 -1.26 -7.19
C ALA A 345 1.59 -0.12 -6.21
N MET A 346 1.34 1.10 -6.70
CA MET A 346 0.86 2.20 -5.85
C MET A 346 -0.56 1.92 -5.35
N LEU A 347 -1.48 1.58 -6.26
CA LEU A 347 -2.90 1.36 -5.97
C LEU A 347 -3.17 0.11 -5.11
N THR A 348 -2.29 -0.89 -5.17
CA THR A 348 -2.37 -2.13 -4.37
C THR A 348 -1.56 -2.08 -3.07
N ASN A 349 -1.04 -0.91 -2.70
CA ASN A 349 -0.32 -0.74 -1.42
C ASN A 349 -1.32 -0.49 -0.28
N ASP A 350 -1.66 -1.56 0.46
CA ASP A 350 -2.62 -1.51 1.56
C ASP A 350 -2.23 -0.58 2.72
N ARG A 351 -0.94 -0.22 2.83
CA ARG A 351 -0.51 0.78 3.82
C ARG A 351 -1.04 2.18 3.47
N LEU A 352 -1.29 2.46 2.19
CA LEU A 352 -1.79 3.75 1.70
C LEU A 352 -3.32 3.78 1.68
N THR A 353 -3.95 2.75 1.11
CA THR A 353 -5.42 2.64 1.13
C THR A 353 -5.93 2.50 2.57
N GLY A 354 -5.17 1.84 3.46
CA GLY A 354 -5.47 1.78 4.88
C GLY A 354 -5.51 3.16 5.57
N VAL A 355 -4.72 4.14 5.09
CA VAL A 355 -4.81 5.52 5.59
C VAL A 355 -6.17 6.11 5.22
N ASP A 356 -6.59 6.01 3.97
CA ASP A 356 -7.91 6.47 3.53
C ASP A 356 -9.05 5.81 4.31
N GLN A 357 -8.97 4.49 4.44
CA GLN A 357 -10.01 3.63 5.00
C GLN A 357 -10.10 3.66 6.54
N ASP A 358 -9.18 4.34 7.23
CA ASP A 358 -9.34 4.70 8.66
C ASP A 358 -10.47 5.73 8.87
N GLY A 359 -10.87 6.46 7.82
CA GLY A 359 -12.05 7.32 7.86
C GLY A 359 -11.86 8.64 8.62
N VAL A 360 -10.62 9.04 8.89
CA VAL A 360 -10.30 10.36 9.45
C VAL A 360 -9.69 11.25 8.36
N ALA A 361 -10.26 12.43 8.12
CA ALA A 361 -9.71 13.41 7.18
C ALA A 361 -8.62 14.26 7.85
N ALA A 362 -7.46 14.38 7.20
CA ALA A 362 -6.28 15.04 7.75
C ALA A 362 -6.33 16.56 7.66
N LYS A 363 -5.93 17.22 8.74
CA LYS A 363 -5.79 18.67 8.84
C LYS A 363 -4.46 19.13 8.25
N ARG A 364 -4.47 20.25 7.52
CA ARG A 364 -3.23 20.94 7.14
C ARG A 364 -2.58 21.60 8.36
N VAL A 365 -1.34 21.22 8.68
CA VAL A 365 -0.56 21.71 9.84
C VAL A 365 0.59 22.63 9.45
N VAL A 366 1.06 22.56 8.19
CA VAL A 366 2.02 23.50 7.62
C VAL A 366 1.53 23.95 6.24
N ASN A 367 1.60 25.26 6.00
CA ASN A 367 1.33 25.89 4.71
C ASN A 367 2.35 27.03 4.52
N SER A 368 3.43 26.78 3.76
CA SER A 368 4.50 27.76 3.55
C SER A 368 5.06 27.66 2.14
N GLY A 369 4.59 28.54 1.25
CA GLY A 369 4.92 28.47 -0.18
C GLY A 369 4.60 27.09 -0.75
N VAL A 370 5.62 26.44 -1.34
CA VAL A 370 5.49 25.09 -1.89
C VAL A 370 5.42 23.98 -0.83
N LYS A 371 5.76 24.28 0.42
CA LYS A 371 5.86 23.30 1.51
C LYS A 371 4.50 23.13 2.19
N GLN A 372 3.93 21.93 2.09
CA GLN A 372 2.65 21.61 2.71
C GLN A 372 2.82 20.40 3.63
N VAL A 373 2.16 20.40 4.79
CA VAL A 373 2.08 19.22 5.66
C VAL A 373 0.65 18.98 6.11
N PHE A 374 0.18 17.76 5.94
CA PHE A 374 -1.13 17.28 6.43
C PHE A 374 -0.91 16.23 7.51
N SER A 375 -1.77 16.24 8.52
CA SER A 375 -1.68 15.29 9.62
C SER A 375 -3.06 14.88 10.13
N LYS A 376 -3.17 13.62 10.54
CA LYS A 376 -4.32 13.09 11.28
C LYS A 376 -3.87 12.17 12.39
N ARG A 377 -4.76 11.95 13.36
CA ARG A 377 -4.65 10.88 14.34
C ARG A 377 -5.64 9.79 13.93
N GLU A 378 -5.12 8.61 13.61
CA GLU A 378 -5.94 7.45 13.25
C GLU A 378 -6.67 6.90 14.49
N ASN A 379 -7.68 6.06 14.28
CA ASN A 379 -8.46 5.48 15.38
C ASN A 379 -7.62 4.59 16.31
N SER A 380 -6.51 4.05 15.80
CA SER A 380 -5.50 3.32 16.60
C SER A 380 -4.82 4.20 17.66
N GLY A 381 -4.90 5.52 17.51
CA GLY A 381 -4.22 6.52 18.33
C GLY A 381 -2.86 6.95 17.78
N GLU A 382 -2.37 6.31 16.72
CA GLU A 382 -1.16 6.70 15.96
C GLU A 382 -1.46 7.92 15.06
N TYR A 383 -0.42 8.63 14.65
CA TYR A 383 -0.53 9.81 13.79
C TYR A 383 -0.04 9.47 12.39
N VAL A 384 -0.70 9.96 11.36
CA VAL A 384 -0.21 9.91 9.98
C VAL A 384 0.10 11.32 9.52
N VAL A 385 1.30 11.51 8.99
CA VAL A 385 1.86 12.81 8.62
C VAL A 385 2.38 12.74 7.18
N ALA A 386 1.90 13.64 6.33
CA ALA A 386 2.26 13.73 4.92
C ALA A 386 2.95 15.07 4.64
N LEU A 387 4.19 15.03 4.17
CA LEU A 387 4.99 16.19 3.77
C LEU A 387 5.00 16.27 2.24
N PHE A 388 4.81 17.46 1.68
CA PHE A 388 4.75 17.67 0.24
C PHE A 388 5.59 18.86 -0.19
N ASN A 389 6.28 18.71 -1.32
CA ASN A 389 6.76 19.83 -2.12
C ASN A 389 5.83 20.00 -3.33
N THR A 390 4.96 21.02 -3.27
CA THR A 390 4.00 21.32 -4.33
C THR A 390 4.58 22.11 -5.51
N GLY A 391 5.87 22.47 -5.44
CA GLY A 391 6.56 23.19 -6.51
C GLY A 391 6.79 22.33 -7.75
N THR A 392 6.94 23.00 -8.89
CA THR A 392 7.31 22.38 -10.18
C THR A 392 8.82 22.44 -10.45
N SER A 393 9.57 23.14 -9.59
CA SER A 393 11.03 23.23 -9.64
C SER A 393 11.60 23.46 -8.23
N GLY A 394 12.89 23.14 -8.04
CA GLY A 394 13.60 23.31 -6.78
C GLY A 394 13.28 22.26 -5.72
N ASN A 395 14.33 21.73 -5.08
CA ASN A 395 14.17 20.87 -3.91
C ASN A 395 13.75 21.72 -2.70
N ALA A 396 12.86 21.20 -1.86
CA ALA A 396 12.42 21.87 -0.64
C ALA A 396 12.58 20.96 0.57
N THR A 397 13.28 21.43 1.60
CA THR A 397 13.23 20.81 2.93
C THR A 397 11.93 21.20 3.61
N VAL A 398 11.05 20.23 3.80
CA VAL A 398 9.77 20.35 4.49
C VAL A 398 9.95 19.75 5.89
N SER A 399 9.48 20.46 6.91
CA SER A 399 9.61 20.03 8.30
C SER A 399 8.31 20.26 9.05
N VAL A 400 8.08 19.47 10.09
CA VAL A 400 6.95 19.62 11.01
C VAL A 400 7.37 19.20 12.41
N ASN A 401 6.99 19.99 13.42
CA ASN A 401 7.16 19.60 14.80
C ASN A 401 6.01 18.69 15.24
N TRP A 402 6.30 17.69 16.08
CA TRP A 402 5.28 16.82 16.66
C TRP A 402 4.21 17.61 17.42
N SER A 403 4.59 18.73 18.05
CA SER A 403 3.64 19.63 18.72
C SER A 403 2.60 20.23 17.78
N GLN A 404 2.96 20.44 16.50
CA GLN A 404 2.02 20.89 15.46
C GLN A 404 1.14 19.74 14.94
N VAL A 405 1.62 18.50 15.01
CA VAL A 405 0.89 17.27 14.68
C VAL A 405 -0.14 16.93 15.77
N GLY A 406 0.18 17.22 17.03
CA GLY A 406 -0.72 17.06 18.18
C GLY A 406 -0.17 16.20 19.32
N PHE A 407 1.14 16.01 19.42
CA PHE A 407 1.81 15.36 20.57
C PHE A 407 3.20 15.97 20.83
N THR A 408 3.82 15.73 21.97
CA THR A 408 5.18 16.22 22.29
C THR A 408 6.12 15.05 22.59
N GLY A 409 7.43 15.30 22.60
CA GLY A 409 8.43 14.27 22.86
C GLY A 409 8.83 13.53 21.60
N SER A 410 8.98 12.21 21.68
CA SER A 410 9.45 11.40 20.55
C SER A 410 8.33 10.60 19.91
N GLY A 411 8.43 10.36 18.61
CA GLY A 411 7.52 9.50 17.86
C GLY A 411 8.28 8.39 17.15
N ASP A 412 7.77 7.16 17.19
CA ASP A 412 8.29 6.04 16.43
C ASP A 412 7.73 6.04 15.01
N VAL A 413 8.59 6.24 14.01
CA VAL A 413 8.19 6.64 12.64
C VAL A 413 8.34 5.47 11.67
N THR A 414 7.34 5.29 10.79
CA THR A 414 7.36 4.33 9.66
C THR A 414 6.95 5.05 8.37
N ASP A 415 7.73 4.91 7.30
CA ASP A 415 7.37 5.39 5.96
C ASP A 415 6.35 4.45 5.31
N LEU A 416 5.19 4.97 4.91
CA LEU A 416 4.07 4.13 4.43
C LEU A 416 4.18 3.75 2.95
N TRP A 417 4.94 4.51 2.15
CA TRP A 417 5.19 4.16 0.75
C TRP A 417 6.07 2.91 0.66
N SER A 418 7.18 2.90 1.39
CA SER A 418 8.15 1.79 1.42
C SER A 418 7.82 0.72 2.47
N GLY A 419 7.19 1.09 3.58
CA GLY A 419 7.06 0.28 4.79
C GLY A 419 8.27 0.34 5.71
N ALA A 420 9.28 1.14 5.37
CA ALA A 420 10.52 1.19 6.11
C ALA A 420 10.30 1.88 7.46
N HIS A 421 10.67 1.20 8.54
CA HIS A 421 10.77 1.80 9.86
C HIS A 421 11.92 2.81 9.89
N LYS A 422 11.64 4.03 10.36
CA LYS A 422 12.57 5.17 10.41
C LYS A 422 13.10 5.43 11.82
N GLY A 423 12.64 4.67 12.82
CA GLY A 423 13.06 4.76 14.20
C GLY A 423 12.31 5.83 15.01
N VAL A 424 12.74 5.97 16.26
CA VAL A 424 12.21 6.97 17.20
C VAL A 424 12.87 8.32 16.93
N ILE A 425 12.06 9.29 16.52
CA ILE A 425 12.50 10.63 16.15
C ILE A 425 11.95 11.63 17.17
N ALA A 426 12.85 12.39 17.78
CA ALA A 426 12.53 13.40 18.77
C ALA A 426 12.01 14.69 18.12
N ASP A 427 10.94 15.24 18.69
CA ASP A 427 10.39 16.59 18.52
C ASP A 427 9.89 17.00 17.13
N SER A 428 10.50 16.56 16.03
CA SER A 428 10.18 16.98 14.68
C SER A 428 10.59 15.97 13.61
N TYR A 429 9.95 16.05 12.45
CA TYR A 429 10.33 15.28 11.27
C TYR A 429 10.56 16.19 10.07
N SER A 430 11.58 15.87 9.28
CA SER A 430 11.99 16.65 8.12
C SER A 430 12.39 15.75 6.96
N ALA A 431 12.10 16.20 5.75
CA ALA A 431 12.58 15.57 4.53
C ALA A 431 12.86 16.62 3.45
N THR A 432 13.95 16.43 2.70
CA THR A 432 14.22 17.18 1.48
C THR A 432 13.53 16.49 0.30
N LEU A 433 12.60 17.20 -0.32
CA LEU A 433 11.69 16.69 -1.36
C LEU A 433 11.95 17.38 -2.69
N ARG A 434 12.07 16.59 -3.76
CA ARG A 434 12.09 17.05 -5.16
C ARG A 434 10.75 17.70 -5.53
N PRO A 435 10.67 18.44 -6.65
CA PRO A 435 9.41 19.02 -7.13
C PRO A 435 8.32 17.96 -7.32
N GLY A 436 7.15 18.18 -6.72
CA GLY A 436 6.03 17.25 -6.75
C GLY A 436 6.19 16.03 -5.83
N GLU A 437 7.31 15.86 -5.12
CA GLU A 437 7.56 14.70 -4.26
C GLU A 437 6.84 14.81 -2.90
N THR A 438 6.50 13.66 -2.34
CA THR A 438 5.91 13.52 -1.01
C THR A 438 6.65 12.51 -0.12
N ARG A 439 6.49 12.65 1.19
CA ARG A 439 6.77 11.62 2.20
C ARG A 439 5.52 11.43 3.04
N LEU A 440 5.12 10.18 3.22
CA LEU A 440 3.99 9.80 4.06
C LEU A 440 4.51 8.88 5.16
N VAL A 441 4.32 9.29 6.41
CA VAL A 441 4.77 8.51 7.57
C VAL A 441 3.64 8.28 8.55
N ARG A 442 3.67 7.12 9.22
CA ARG A 442 2.90 6.85 10.44
C ARG A 442 3.83 6.97 11.65
N VAL A 443 3.33 7.57 12.72
CA VAL A 443 4.09 7.98 13.88
C VAL A 443 3.36 7.58 15.16
N LYS A 444 3.99 6.76 15.98
CA LYS A 444 3.46 6.36 17.29
C LYS A 444 4.15 7.15 18.41
N PRO A 445 3.46 8.00 19.18
CA PRO A 445 4.08 8.73 20.28
C PRO A 445 4.69 7.80 21.34
N VAL A 446 5.79 8.22 21.94
CA VAL A 446 6.50 7.50 23.00
C VAL A 446 6.49 8.37 24.27
N ASN A 447 5.90 7.89 25.37
CA ASN A 447 5.74 8.67 26.61
C ASN A 447 7.07 8.89 27.36
N SER A 448 7.23 10.10 27.90
CA SER A 448 8.44 10.61 28.56
C SER A 448 8.68 10.15 30.01
N ASP A 449 7.81 9.34 30.60
CA ASP A 449 7.98 8.83 31.99
C ASP A 449 8.86 7.57 32.08
N ASN A 450 9.32 7.04 30.94
CA ASN A 450 10.30 5.95 30.87
C ASN A 450 11.72 6.43 30.50
N VAL A 451 12.01 7.72 30.69
CA VAL A 451 13.23 8.37 30.17
C VAL A 451 14.44 8.26 31.11
N SER A 452 14.31 7.62 32.29
CA SER A 452 15.43 7.49 33.26
C SER A 452 16.00 6.08 33.44
N ALA A 453 15.66 5.10 32.60
CA ALA A 453 16.22 3.74 32.69
C ALA A 453 16.58 3.07 31.34
N ALA A 454 16.73 3.83 30.25
CA ALA A 454 17.11 3.24 28.97
C ALA A 454 18.07 4.12 28.16
N SER A 455 19.22 4.47 28.77
CA SER A 455 20.46 4.62 28.00
C SER A 455 20.91 3.24 27.53
N ALA A 456 20.19 2.69 26.55
CA ALA A 456 20.58 1.56 25.73
C ALA A 456 19.68 1.56 24.49
N THR A 457 20.25 1.98 23.37
CA THR A 457 19.72 1.85 22.02
C THR A 457 19.04 0.51 21.80
N THR A 458 17.77 0.48 21.40
CA THR A 458 17.21 -0.64 20.63
C THR A 458 16.87 -0.15 19.23
N ALA A 459 17.83 -0.35 18.32
CA ALA A 459 17.63 -0.32 16.89
C ALA A 459 16.38 -1.14 16.51
N ALA A 460 15.70 -0.73 15.43
CA ALA A 460 14.80 -1.64 14.74
C ALA A 460 15.55 -2.94 14.49
N ALA A 461 14.94 -4.06 14.85
CA ALA A 461 15.52 -5.35 14.51
C ALA A 461 15.72 -5.41 12.98
N PRO A 462 16.93 -5.72 12.48
CA PRO A 462 17.12 -5.87 11.06
C PRO A 462 16.20 -6.98 10.53
N GLY A 463 15.59 -6.73 9.39
CA GLY A 463 14.75 -7.72 8.71
C GLY A 463 15.55 -8.93 8.24
N MET A 464 14.86 -9.90 7.65
CA MET A 464 15.43 -11.14 7.08
C MET A 464 16.62 -10.94 6.12
N ALA A 465 16.81 -9.73 5.58
CA ALA A 465 17.99 -9.39 4.78
C ALA A 465 19.30 -9.54 5.58
N VAL A 466 19.28 -9.37 6.90
CA VAL A 466 20.41 -9.62 7.80
C VAL A 466 20.14 -10.86 8.63
N ALA A 467 20.69 -11.98 8.17
CA ALA A 467 20.55 -13.28 8.82
C ALA A 467 21.93 -13.96 8.92
N PRO A 468 22.80 -13.55 9.87
CA PRO A 468 24.15 -14.06 9.99
C PRO A 468 24.14 -15.58 10.20
N TYR A 469 25.18 -16.24 9.74
CA TYR A 469 25.28 -17.69 9.92
C TYR A 469 25.57 -18.01 11.38
N GLU A 470 24.82 -18.95 11.93
CA GLU A 470 25.13 -19.62 13.19
C GLU A 470 25.22 -21.12 12.91
N TYR A 471 26.38 -21.69 13.23
CA TYR A 471 26.68 -23.08 12.95
C TYR A 471 26.80 -23.85 14.27
N LEU A 472 25.89 -24.81 14.50
CA LEU A 472 25.81 -25.51 15.79
C LEU A 472 26.78 -26.70 15.90
N GLY A 473 27.45 -27.09 14.81
CA GLY A 473 28.31 -28.28 14.78
C GLY A 473 29.71 -28.09 15.37
N TRP A 474 30.30 -26.89 15.26
CA TRP A 474 31.64 -26.55 15.80
C TRP A 474 31.82 -25.02 15.93
N GLY A 475 33.01 -24.55 16.29
CA GLY A 475 33.36 -23.11 16.24
C GLY A 475 32.88 -22.29 17.43
N ASN A 476 32.64 -22.95 18.57
CA ASN A 476 32.05 -22.34 19.77
C ASN A 476 30.74 -21.59 19.43
N PRO A 477 29.66 -22.34 19.16
CA PRO A 477 28.35 -21.78 18.82
C PRO A 477 27.86 -20.82 19.90
N GLN A 478 27.25 -19.71 19.49
CA GLN A 478 26.70 -18.72 20.39
C GLN A 478 25.22 -19.01 20.65
N ASN A 479 24.74 -18.74 21.86
CA ASN A 479 23.31 -18.83 22.14
C ASN A 479 22.59 -17.74 21.33
N PRO A 480 21.73 -18.10 20.34
CA PRO A 480 21.15 -17.10 19.45
C PRO A 480 20.28 -16.08 20.18
N THR A 481 19.59 -16.47 21.25
CA THR A 481 18.79 -15.50 22.03
C THR A 481 19.67 -14.47 22.73
N SER A 482 20.87 -14.85 23.19
CA SER A 482 21.85 -13.90 23.73
C SER A 482 22.39 -12.96 22.65
N VAL A 483 22.61 -13.48 21.43
CA VAL A 483 23.04 -12.68 20.28
C VAL A 483 21.93 -11.70 19.87
N MET A 484 20.67 -12.14 19.83
CA MET A 484 19.50 -11.29 19.58
C MET A 484 19.41 -10.16 20.60
N SER A 485 19.55 -10.47 21.90
CA SER A 485 19.55 -9.45 22.95
C SER A 485 20.71 -8.46 22.82
N ALA A 486 21.89 -8.91 22.40
CA ALA A 486 23.09 -8.08 22.33
C ALA A 486 23.18 -7.21 21.07
N THR A 487 22.46 -7.56 20.00
CA THR A 487 22.65 -6.94 18.66
C THR A 487 21.36 -6.45 18.01
N GLY A 488 20.21 -6.90 18.51
CA GLY A 488 18.90 -6.64 17.93
C GLY A 488 18.55 -7.53 16.74
N VAL A 489 19.47 -8.39 16.25
CA VAL A 489 19.19 -9.30 15.13
C VAL A 489 17.96 -10.18 15.42
N LYS A 490 17.16 -10.49 14.38
CA LYS A 490 15.98 -11.36 14.52
C LYS A 490 15.98 -12.58 13.62
N TRP A 491 16.89 -12.63 12.66
CA TRP A 491 17.01 -13.74 11.73
C TRP A 491 18.39 -14.36 11.85
N PHE A 492 18.46 -15.69 11.72
CA PHE A 492 19.72 -16.42 11.63
C PHE A 492 19.67 -17.35 10.42
N THR A 493 20.80 -17.53 9.76
CA THR A 493 20.97 -18.63 8.82
C THR A 493 21.59 -19.80 9.56
N LEU A 494 20.81 -20.85 9.79
CA LEU A 494 21.29 -22.06 10.47
C LEU A 494 21.88 -23.00 9.45
N ALA A 495 23.13 -23.38 9.69
CA ALA A 495 23.93 -24.23 8.83
C ALA A 495 24.35 -25.52 9.58
N PHE A 496 24.55 -26.66 8.94
CA PHE A 496 24.14 -27.01 7.57
C PHE A 496 23.21 -28.22 7.62
N VAL A 497 22.21 -28.23 6.74
CA VAL A 497 21.52 -29.46 6.37
C VAL A 497 22.29 -30.12 5.23
N LEU A 498 22.63 -31.40 5.41
CA LEU A 498 23.37 -32.23 4.48
C LEU A 498 22.61 -33.54 4.22
N SER A 499 23.13 -34.33 3.28
CA SER A 499 22.71 -35.71 3.07
C SER A 499 23.26 -36.62 4.17
N ASP A 500 22.46 -37.60 4.59
CA ASP A 500 22.92 -38.71 5.45
C ASP A 500 23.65 -39.85 4.71
N GLY A 501 24.11 -39.58 3.48
CA GLY A 501 24.61 -40.58 2.54
C GLY A 501 23.56 -41.00 1.51
N THR A 502 22.28 -40.68 1.74
CA THR A 502 21.15 -40.91 0.82
C THR A 502 20.43 -39.60 0.44
N CYS A 503 19.36 -39.65 -0.36
CA CYS A 503 18.52 -38.48 -0.63
C CYS A 503 17.60 -38.15 0.57
N ASN A 504 18.20 -37.94 1.74
CA ASN A 504 17.50 -37.65 2.97
C ASN A 504 18.24 -36.54 3.75
N PRO A 505 17.56 -35.42 4.04
CA PRO A 505 18.17 -34.28 4.75
C PRO A 505 18.34 -34.55 6.24
N LYS A 506 19.52 -34.21 6.78
CA LYS A 506 19.85 -34.20 8.21
C LYS A 506 20.80 -33.05 8.54
N TRP A 507 20.71 -32.51 9.75
CA TRP A 507 21.71 -31.56 10.24
C TRP A 507 23.08 -32.24 10.32
N ASP A 508 24.07 -31.64 9.65
CA ASP A 508 25.40 -32.20 9.42
C ASP A 508 25.39 -33.68 8.95
N GLY A 509 24.35 -34.10 8.23
CA GLY A 509 24.23 -35.45 7.67
C GLY A 509 23.94 -36.54 8.70
N SER A 510 23.84 -36.21 9.99
CA SER A 510 23.73 -37.22 11.06
C SER A 510 22.64 -36.88 12.08
N ARG A 511 22.48 -35.61 12.44
CA ARG A 511 21.50 -35.16 13.43
C ARG A 511 20.10 -35.05 12.81
N PRO A 512 19.05 -35.48 13.53
CA PRO A 512 17.68 -35.47 13.01
C PRO A 512 17.17 -34.04 12.82
N LEU A 513 16.29 -33.83 11.84
CA LEU A 513 15.64 -32.52 11.64
C LEU A 513 14.78 -32.14 12.86
N THR A 514 13.97 -33.06 13.36
CA THR A 514 13.13 -32.81 14.54
C THR A 514 13.70 -33.49 15.78
N SER A 515 13.28 -33.07 16.97
CA SER A 515 13.66 -33.59 18.29
C SER A 515 15.12 -33.42 18.73
N GLY A 516 15.92 -32.60 18.03
CA GLY A 516 17.33 -32.33 18.34
C GLY A 516 17.62 -30.91 18.82
N SER A 517 18.90 -30.64 19.14
CA SER A 517 19.40 -29.32 19.54
C SER A 517 19.09 -28.23 18.51
N ASP A 518 19.18 -28.55 17.22
CA ASP A 518 18.91 -27.62 16.13
C ASP A 518 17.44 -27.14 16.16
N GLN A 519 16.48 -28.05 16.38
CA GLN A 519 15.07 -27.67 16.53
C GLN A 519 14.82 -26.85 17.80
N SER A 520 15.46 -27.21 18.91
CA SER A 520 15.39 -26.42 20.15
C SER A 520 15.90 -24.99 19.94
N THR A 521 16.98 -24.82 19.19
CA THR A 521 17.52 -23.51 18.81
C THR A 521 16.54 -22.72 17.93
N ILE A 522 15.94 -23.34 16.92
CA ILE A 522 14.90 -22.71 16.08
C ILE A 522 13.72 -22.24 16.93
N ASN A 523 13.26 -23.10 17.84
CA ASN A 523 12.15 -22.77 18.75
C ASN A 523 12.52 -21.61 19.69
N ALA A 524 13.76 -21.57 20.20
CA ALA A 524 14.23 -20.49 21.05
C ALA A 524 14.30 -19.15 20.29
N ILE A 525 14.81 -19.14 19.06
CA ILE A 525 14.84 -17.95 18.19
C ILE A 525 13.41 -17.43 17.97
N ARG A 526 12.47 -18.31 17.63
CA ARG A 526 11.06 -17.95 17.42
C ARG A 526 10.37 -17.48 18.69
N GLY A 527 10.66 -18.13 19.83
CA GLY A 527 10.19 -17.70 21.14
C GLY A 527 10.67 -16.29 21.53
N ALA A 528 11.85 -15.89 21.04
CA ALA A 528 12.41 -14.54 21.22
C ALA A 528 11.95 -13.54 20.12
N GLY A 529 10.94 -13.90 19.33
CA GLY A 529 10.35 -13.05 18.29
C GLY A 529 11.19 -12.96 17.00
N GLY A 530 12.06 -13.93 16.76
CA GLY A 530 12.84 -14.07 15.52
C GLY A 530 12.31 -15.16 14.58
N ASP A 531 13.05 -15.43 13.51
CA ASP A 531 12.81 -16.57 12.62
C ASP A 531 14.13 -17.05 11.98
N VAL A 532 14.08 -18.09 11.16
CA VAL A 532 15.30 -18.71 10.61
C VAL A 532 15.27 -18.86 9.09
N VAL A 533 16.45 -18.78 8.50
CA VAL A 533 16.79 -19.36 7.20
C VAL A 533 17.53 -20.68 7.48
N VAL A 534 17.23 -21.74 6.75
CA VAL A 534 18.02 -22.98 6.81
C VAL A 534 18.89 -23.06 5.56
N SER A 535 20.19 -23.22 5.76
CA SER A 535 21.16 -23.39 4.69
C SER A 535 21.43 -24.88 4.45
N VAL A 536 21.31 -25.28 3.19
CA VAL A 536 21.53 -26.65 2.71
C VAL A 536 22.77 -26.65 1.84
N GLY A 537 23.79 -27.45 2.19
CA GLY A 537 25.03 -27.54 1.42
C GLY A 537 26.28 -27.15 2.20
N GLY A 538 27.05 -26.16 1.72
CA GLY A 538 28.34 -25.71 2.27
C GLY A 538 29.56 -26.42 1.65
N TRP A 539 30.78 -26.14 2.12
CA TRP A 539 32.01 -26.73 1.56
C TRP A 539 32.17 -28.24 1.84
N SER A 540 31.77 -28.69 3.04
CA SER A 540 32.07 -30.03 3.57
C SER A 540 30.87 -30.96 3.66
N GLY A 541 31.11 -32.28 3.64
CA GLY A 541 30.08 -33.31 3.84
C GLY A 541 29.23 -33.64 2.61
N ALA A 542 28.34 -34.64 2.72
CA ALA A 542 27.60 -35.20 1.60
C ALA A 542 26.46 -34.27 1.13
N LYS A 543 26.37 -34.02 -0.18
CA LYS A 543 25.45 -33.02 -0.74
C LYS A 543 24.15 -33.65 -1.24
N LEU A 544 23.03 -33.01 -0.91
CA LEU A 544 21.71 -33.49 -1.34
C LEU A 544 21.58 -33.44 -2.87
N GLY A 545 22.10 -32.40 -3.52
CA GLY A 545 22.08 -32.29 -4.98
C GLY A 545 22.80 -33.44 -5.67
N GLU A 546 23.82 -34.02 -5.06
CA GLU A 546 24.54 -35.18 -5.60
C GLU A 546 23.87 -36.52 -5.28
N LYS A 547 23.35 -36.68 -4.05
CA LYS A 547 22.78 -37.94 -3.57
C LYS A 547 21.34 -38.17 -4.04
N CYS A 548 20.62 -37.12 -4.40
CA CYS A 548 19.30 -37.22 -5.01
C CYS A 548 19.40 -37.51 -6.51
N SER A 549 18.83 -38.63 -6.94
CA SER A 549 18.97 -39.11 -8.32
C SER A 549 18.20 -38.28 -9.36
N SER A 550 17.32 -37.37 -8.96
CA SER A 550 16.53 -36.50 -9.84
C SER A 550 16.12 -35.19 -9.16
N ALA A 551 15.69 -34.21 -9.95
CA ALA A 551 15.20 -32.92 -9.44
C ALA A 551 13.97 -33.08 -8.55
N ALA A 552 13.03 -33.96 -8.92
CA ALA A 552 11.85 -34.24 -8.10
C ALA A 552 12.19 -34.85 -6.73
N LYS A 553 13.18 -35.75 -6.67
CA LYS A 553 13.64 -36.30 -5.38
C LYS A 553 14.36 -35.25 -4.53
N LEU A 554 15.15 -34.39 -5.18
CA LEU A 554 15.82 -33.27 -4.51
C LEU A 554 14.80 -32.24 -3.98
N ALA A 555 13.77 -31.91 -4.76
CA ALA A 555 12.66 -31.07 -4.31
C ALA A 555 11.96 -31.68 -3.09
N GLY A 556 11.69 -32.98 -3.11
CA GLY A 556 11.14 -33.69 -1.94
C GLY A 556 12.06 -33.64 -0.71
N ALA A 557 13.38 -33.67 -0.90
CA ALA A 557 14.34 -33.50 0.20
C ALA A 557 14.32 -32.07 0.76
N TYR A 558 14.29 -31.04 -0.09
CA TYR A 558 14.12 -29.66 0.36
C TYR A 558 12.78 -29.44 1.05
N GLN A 559 11.69 -30.01 0.54
CA GLN A 559 10.36 -29.91 1.13
C GLN A 559 10.33 -30.48 2.55
N LYS A 560 11.00 -31.60 2.83
CA LYS A 560 11.11 -32.14 4.20
C LYS A 560 11.69 -31.12 5.19
N VAL A 561 12.68 -30.33 4.77
CA VAL A 561 13.28 -29.28 5.60
C VAL A 561 12.31 -28.11 5.78
N ILE A 562 11.63 -27.71 4.71
CA ILE A 562 10.62 -26.65 4.72
C ILE A 562 9.46 -27.01 5.64
N ASP A 563 8.92 -28.22 5.53
CA ASP A 563 7.80 -28.70 6.34
C ASP A 563 8.17 -28.84 7.81
N ALA A 564 9.38 -29.35 8.11
CA ALA A 564 9.85 -29.55 9.49
C ALA A 564 9.82 -28.25 10.31
N TYR A 565 10.05 -27.10 9.65
CA TYR A 565 10.13 -25.81 10.33
C TYR A 565 9.17 -24.75 9.80
N ARG A 566 8.33 -25.04 8.81
CA ARG A 566 7.50 -24.04 8.11
C ARG A 566 8.32 -22.86 7.62
N LEU A 567 9.37 -23.15 6.86
CA LEU A 567 10.33 -22.14 6.44
C LEU A 567 9.69 -21.08 5.54
N LYS A 568 10.09 -19.83 5.76
CA LYS A 568 9.80 -18.70 4.85
C LYS A 568 10.93 -18.49 3.84
N VAL A 569 12.12 -19.00 4.14
CA VAL A 569 13.31 -18.91 3.30
C VAL A 569 14.09 -20.20 3.39
N ILE A 570 14.57 -20.67 2.25
CA ILE A 570 15.60 -21.72 2.16
C ILE A 570 16.81 -21.16 1.41
N ASP A 571 18.00 -21.46 1.93
CA ASP A 571 19.27 -21.10 1.30
C ASP A 571 19.97 -22.38 0.81
N ILE A 572 20.40 -22.37 -0.45
CA ILE A 572 21.21 -23.44 -1.03
C ILE A 572 22.63 -22.91 -1.17
N ASP A 573 23.49 -23.29 -0.23
CA ASP A 573 24.91 -22.97 -0.23
C ASP A 573 25.64 -24.03 -1.07
N ILE A 574 25.79 -23.74 -2.37
CA ILE A 574 26.27 -24.70 -3.35
C ILE A 574 27.76 -24.54 -3.59
N GLU A 575 28.54 -25.49 -3.10
CA GLU A 575 30.01 -25.43 -3.11
C GLU A 575 30.66 -26.74 -3.56
N ASN A 576 31.98 -26.68 -3.78
CA ASN A 576 32.85 -27.84 -4.00
C ASN A 576 32.36 -28.80 -5.11
N THR A 577 32.12 -30.08 -4.79
CA THR A 577 31.77 -31.11 -5.77
C THR A 577 30.35 -30.91 -6.33
N GLU A 578 29.43 -30.37 -5.54
CA GLU A 578 28.07 -30.01 -5.97
C GLU A 578 28.11 -28.83 -6.96
N TRP A 579 28.99 -27.86 -6.69
CA TRP A 579 29.17 -26.68 -7.52
C TRP A 579 29.79 -26.97 -8.88
N SER A 580 30.82 -27.81 -8.93
CA SER A 580 31.55 -28.09 -10.19
C SER A 580 30.75 -28.94 -11.19
N ASN A 581 29.77 -29.72 -10.72
CA ASN A 581 28.99 -30.63 -11.56
C ASN A 581 27.78 -29.95 -12.24
N ALA A 582 27.83 -29.78 -13.56
CA ALA A 582 26.77 -29.11 -14.33
C ALA A 582 25.40 -29.81 -14.26
N THR A 583 25.37 -31.14 -14.18
CA THR A 583 24.12 -31.90 -14.03
C THR A 583 23.50 -31.65 -12.66
N VAL A 584 24.33 -31.55 -11.62
CA VAL A 584 23.87 -31.26 -10.26
C VAL A 584 23.35 -29.82 -10.16
N ARG A 585 24.06 -28.84 -10.73
CA ARG A 585 23.57 -27.44 -10.81
C ARG A 585 22.19 -27.35 -11.46
N GLN A 586 21.98 -28.01 -12.60
CA GLN A 586 20.65 -28.05 -13.23
C GLN A 586 19.61 -28.70 -12.34
N ARG A 587 19.97 -29.81 -11.66
CA ARG A 587 19.06 -30.50 -10.73
C ARG A 587 18.63 -29.60 -9.58
N VAL A 588 19.54 -28.83 -9.00
CA VAL A 588 19.25 -27.85 -7.94
C VAL A 588 18.29 -26.78 -8.44
N VAL A 589 18.52 -26.22 -9.63
CA VAL A 589 17.63 -25.24 -10.26
C VAL A 589 16.21 -25.79 -10.43
N ASP A 590 16.07 -26.98 -11.01
CA ASP A 590 14.76 -27.58 -11.29
C ASP A 590 14.04 -27.98 -9.99
N ALA A 591 14.79 -28.41 -8.98
CA ALA A 591 14.24 -28.70 -7.66
C ALA A 591 13.72 -27.44 -6.97
N LEU A 592 14.48 -26.34 -6.96
CA LEU A 592 14.05 -25.06 -6.40
C LEU A 592 12.85 -24.49 -7.14
N LYS A 593 12.77 -24.65 -8.46
CA LYS A 593 11.59 -24.24 -9.24
C LYS A 593 10.33 -24.98 -8.78
N THR A 594 10.44 -26.28 -8.55
CA THR A 594 9.33 -27.11 -8.05
C THR A 594 8.93 -26.66 -6.65
N VAL A 595 9.89 -26.57 -5.73
CA VAL A 595 9.65 -26.15 -4.34
C VAL A 595 9.02 -24.77 -4.26
N LYS A 596 9.45 -23.81 -5.08
CA LYS A 596 8.87 -22.46 -5.09
C LYS A 596 7.44 -22.45 -5.63
N ALA A 597 7.12 -23.31 -6.61
CA ALA A 597 5.76 -23.47 -7.10
C ALA A 597 4.84 -24.09 -6.04
N ASP A 598 5.35 -25.06 -5.28
CA ASP A 598 4.59 -25.79 -4.26
C ASP A 598 4.37 -24.98 -2.97
N ASN A 599 5.18 -23.95 -2.71
CA ASN A 599 5.13 -23.13 -1.50
C ASN A 599 5.00 -21.63 -1.82
N PRO A 600 3.79 -21.14 -2.12
CA PRO A 600 3.54 -19.71 -2.35
C PRO A 600 4.01 -18.87 -1.15
N GLY A 601 4.93 -17.93 -1.41
CA GLY A 601 5.52 -17.06 -0.39
C GLY A 601 6.88 -17.52 0.15
N LEU A 602 7.36 -18.72 -0.21
CA LEU A 602 8.73 -19.15 0.09
C LEU A 602 9.73 -18.35 -0.75
N LYS A 603 10.76 -17.83 -0.09
CA LYS A 603 11.92 -17.22 -0.74
C LYS A 603 13.06 -18.23 -0.88
N THR A 604 13.75 -18.20 -2.01
CA THR A 604 14.92 -19.03 -2.30
C THR A 604 16.16 -18.17 -2.41
N VAL A 605 17.22 -18.61 -1.74
CA VAL A 605 18.57 -18.04 -1.84
C VAL A 605 19.49 -19.09 -2.44
N ILE A 606 20.35 -18.69 -3.37
CA ILE A 606 21.44 -19.53 -3.87
C ILE A 606 22.74 -18.81 -3.51
N THR A 607 23.52 -19.41 -2.62
CA THR A 607 24.79 -18.89 -2.11
C THR A 607 25.95 -19.65 -2.78
N PHE A 608 26.96 -18.94 -3.29
CA PHE A 608 28.10 -19.55 -3.98
C PHE A 608 29.35 -18.65 -3.97
N GLY A 609 30.52 -19.25 -4.21
CA GLY A 609 31.80 -18.54 -4.30
C GLY A 609 31.88 -17.55 -5.47
N THR A 610 32.77 -16.56 -5.38
CA THR A 610 32.89 -15.49 -6.39
C THR A 610 34.34 -15.11 -6.63
N THR A 611 34.58 -14.30 -7.66
CA THR A 611 35.87 -13.62 -7.86
C THR A 611 35.78 -12.17 -7.37
N THR A 612 36.91 -11.46 -7.34
CA THR A 612 36.97 -10.01 -7.08
C THR A 612 36.14 -9.16 -8.05
N SER A 613 35.68 -9.74 -9.16
CA SER A 613 34.90 -9.08 -10.22
C SER A 613 33.49 -9.67 -10.41
N GLY A 614 33.05 -10.54 -9.48
CA GLY A 614 31.75 -11.21 -9.51
C GLY A 614 31.85 -12.68 -9.89
N PRO A 615 30.71 -13.31 -10.24
CA PRO A 615 30.64 -14.74 -10.52
C PRO A 615 31.65 -15.20 -11.58
N ASP A 616 32.30 -16.33 -11.31
CA ASP A 616 33.16 -17.01 -12.27
C ASP A 616 32.31 -17.65 -13.40
N SER A 617 32.96 -18.42 -14.29
CA SER A 617 32.25 -19.09 -15.38
C SER A 617 31.15 -20.06 -14.89
N THR A 618 31.37 -20.71 -13.73
CA THR A 618 30.43 -21.64 -13.12
C THR A 618 29.21 -20.91 -12.55
N GLY A 619 29.43 -19.78 -11.88
CA GLY A 619 28.35 -18.94 -11.35
C GLY A 619 27.53 -18.28 -12.44
N VAL A 620 28.17 -17.84 -13.52
CA VAL A 620 27.45 -17.35 -14.71
C VAL A 620 26.61 -18.46 -15.34
N ASP A 621 27.12 -19.69 -15.42
CA ASP A 621 26.36 -20.86 -15.89
C ASP A 621 25.15 -21.15 -14.99
N MET A 622 25.32 -21.14 -13.66
CA MET A 622 24.21 -21.35 -12.71
C MET A 622 23.08 -20.32 -12.88
N ILE A 623 23.43 -19.03 -12.95
CA ILE A 623 22.47 -17.92 -13.14
C ILE A 623 21.72 -18.10 -14.46
N LYS A 624 22.43 -18.43 -15.56
CA LYS A 624 21.81 -18.65 -16.87
C LYS A 624 20.89 -19.86 -16.88
N ARG A 625 21.27 -20.97 -16.24
CA ARG A 625 20.41 -22.17 -16.12
C ARG A 625 19.11 -21.84 -15.41
N ALA A 626 19.19 -21.12 -14.29
CA ALA A 626 18.02 -20.70 -13.55
C ALA A 626 17.09 -19.80 -14.38
N ALA A 627 17.64 -18.78 -15.05
CA ALA A 627 16.88 -17.91 -15.94
C ALA A 627 16.22 -18.70 -17.08
N ASN A 628 16.97 -19.55 -17.78
CA ASN A 628 16.47 -20.36 -18.89
C ASN A 628 15.42 -21.39 -18.46
N SER A 629 15.54 -21.90 -17.23
CA SER A 629 14.56 -22.84 -16.66
C SER A 629 13.31 -22.13 -16.13
N GLY A 630 13.31 -20.79 -16.08
CA GLY A 630 12.22 -19.98 -15.53
C GLY A 630 12.15 -19.99 -14.00
N LEU A 631 13.26 -20.29 -13.30
CA LEU A 631 13.34 -20.15 -11.85
C LEU A 631 13.43 -18.66 -11.50
N ALA A 632 12.38 -18.13 -10.88
CA ALA A 632 12.37 -16.79 -10.27
C ALA A 632 13.06 -16.84 -8.88
N ASN A 633 14.39 -17.03 -8.88
CA ASN A 633 15.17 -17.05 -7.64
C ASN A 633 15.15 -15.67 -6.96
N ASP A 634 14.85 -15.59 -5.65
CA ASP A 634 14.70 -14.31 -4.96
C ASP A 634 16.03 -13.62 -4.70
N VAL A 635 17.07 -14.38 -4.30
CA VAL A 635 18.40 -13.80 -4.03
C VAL A 635 19.53 -14.69 -4.55
N TRP A 636 20.40 -14.11 -5.37
CA TRP A 636 21.71 -14.65 -5.68
C TRP A 636 22.73 -14.08 -4.68
N CYS A 637 23.33 -14.92 -3.86
CA CYS A 637 24.24 -14.50 -2.80
C CYS A 637 25.67 -14.93 -3.13
N ILE A 638 26.61 -14.00 -3.17
CA ILE A 638 28.03 -14.33 -3.34
C ILE A 638 28.76 -14.36 -2.00
N MET A 639 29.84 -15.13 -1.94
CA MET A 639 30.78 -15.19 -0.81
C MET A 639 32.09 -14.47 -1.15
N PRO A 640 32.21 -13.15 -0.92
CA PRO A 640 33.32 -12.33 -1.39
C PRO A 640 34.49 -12.32 -0.40
N PHE A 641 35.08 -13.48 -0.17
CA PHE A 641 36.30 -13.69 0.62
C PHE A 641 37.18 -14.76 -0.05
N ASP A 642 38.39 -14.93 0.45
CA ASP A 642 39.46 -15.75 -0.12
C ASP A 642 39.90 -15.29 -1.52
N PHE A 643 39.98 -13.96 -1.68
CA PHE A 643 40.53 -13.31 -2.88
C PHE A 643 42.06 -13.22 -2.86
N GLY A 644 42.64 -13.36 -1.68
CA GLY A 644 44.07 -13.31 -1.43
C GLY A 644 44.54 -11.99 -0.83
N GLY A 645 45.70 -12.03 -0.16
CA GLY A 645 46.33 -10.87 0.47
C GLY A 645 46.81 -9.81 -0.54
N GLY A 646 45.90 -8.94 -0.98
CA GLY A 646 46.17 -7.83 -1.89
C GLY A 646 46.32 -6.46 -1.21
N SER A 647 46.60 -5.42 -2.00
CA SER A 647 46.71 -4.02 -1.55
C SER A 647 45.37 -3.28 -1.47
N THR A 648 44.28 -3.90 -1.92
CA THR A 648 42.91 -3.34 -1.90
C THR A 648 42.16 -3.88 -0.69
N THR A 649 41.34 -3.04 -0.04
CA THR A 649 40.53 -3.46 1.11
C THR A 649 39.43 -4.43 0.69
N MET A 650 39.07 -5.35 1.60
CA MET A 650 38.04 -6.34 1.33
C MET A 650 36.68 -5.69 1.09
N GLY A 651 36.37 -4.58 1.76
CA GLY A 651 35.16 -3.81 1.51
C GLY A 651 35.05 -3.36 0.04
N THR A 652 36.15 -2.89 -0.56
CA THR A 652 36.18 -2.46 -1.97
C THR A 652 36.12 -3.63 -2.94
N LEU A 653 36.79 -4.75 -2.64
CA LEU A 653 36.72 -5.95 -3.48
C LEU A 653 35.31 -6.55 -3.46
N THR A 654 34.66 -6.57 -2.30
CA THR A 654 33.28 -7.02 -2.14
C THR A 654 32.30 -6.20 -2.96
N THR A 655 32.35 -4.86 -2.89
CA THR A 655 31.43 -4.02 -3.69
C THR A 655 31.67 -4.16 -5.19
N ARG A 656 32.92 -4.35 -5.61
CA ARG A 656 33.25 -4.69 -7.01
C ARG A 656 32.67 -6.03 -7.44
N ALA A 657 32.79 -7.06 -6.61
CA ALA A 657 32.22 -8.37 -6.90
C ALA A 657 30.69 -8.32 -6.99
N MET A 658 30.05 -7.52 -6.13
CA MET A 658 28.60 -7.29 -6.16
C MET A 658 28.13 -6.61 -7.46
N GLU A 659 28.87 -5.63 -7.99
CA GLU A 659 28.55 -5.05 -9.30
C GLU A 659 28.65 -6.06 -10.44
N GLY A 660 29.65 -6.95 -10.38
CA GLY A 660 29.77 -8.07 -11.31
C GLY A 660 28.57 -9.00 -11.25
N LEU A 661 28.18 -9.41 -10.04
CA LEU A 661 26.99 -10.24 -9.82
C LEU A 661 25.73 -9.57 -10.36
N LYS A 662 25.52 -8.29 -10.01
CA LYS A 662 24.39 -7.49 -10.50
C LYS A 662 24.30 -7.53 -12.02
N ALA A 663 25.43 -7.32 -12.71
CA ALA A 663 25.47 -7.32 -14.17
C ALA A 663 25.07 -8.68 -14.77
N ARG A 664 25.47 -9.80 -14.15
CA ARG A 664 25.12 -11.14 -14.61
C ARG A 664 23.65 -11.48 -14.37
N VAL A 665 23.12 -11.15 -13.19
CA VAL A 665 21.69 -11.34 -12.87
C VAL A 665 20.82 -10.46 -13.78
N LYS A 666 21.18 -9.18 -13.94
CA LYS A 666 20.51 -8.25 -14.86
C LYS A 666 20.44 -8.81 -16.27
N SER A 667 21.57 -9.26 -16.81
CA SER A 667 21.65 -9.77 -18.17
C SER A 667 20.88 -11.07 -18.37
N ALA A 668 20.90 -11.99 -17.40
CA ALA A 668 20.24 -13.28 -17.54
C ALA A 668 18.71 -13.17 -17.46
N TYR A 669 18.21 -12.27 -16.62
CA TYR A 669 16.78 -12.14 -16.34
C TYR A 669 16.10 -10.93 -17.05
N GLY A 670 16.87 -10.10 -17.76
CA GLY A 670 16.34 -8.89 -18.41
C GLY A 670 15.87 -7.81 -17.43
N TYR A 671 16.44 -7.78 -16.22
CA TYR A 671 16.02 -6.88 -15.15
C TYR A 671 16.49 -5.43 -15.36
N SER A 672 15.81 -4.50 -14.67
CA SER A 672 16.35 -3.16 -14.41
C SER A 672 17.52 -3.24 -13.41
N ASP A 673 18.32 -2.17 -13.25
CA ASP A 673 19.37 -2.15 -12.23
C ASP A 673 18.80 -2.29 -10.81
N ALA A 674 17.73 -1.57 -10.48
CA ALA A 674 17.09 -1.64 -9.17
C ALA A 674 16.54 -3.05 -8.87
N SER A 675 15.90 -3.68 -9.86
CA SER A 675 15.43 -5.06 -9.75
C SER A 675 16.61 -6.02 -9.58
N ALA A 676 17.69 -5.86 -10.34
CA ALA A 676 18.87 -6.71 -10.19
C ALA A 676 19.51 -6.55 -8.81
N TYR A 677 19.61 -5.33 -8.25
CA TYR A 677 20.10 -5.11 -6.89
C TYR A 677 19.23 -5.82 -5.83
N ALA A 678 17.91 -5.72 -5.93
CA ALA A 678 16.99 -6.40 -5.01
C ALA A 678 17.10 -7.94 -5.04
N HIS A 679 17.63 -8.51 -6.13
CA HIS A 679 17.81 -9.96 -6.32
C HIS A 679 19.25 -10.44 -6.06
N ILE A 680 20.11 -9.61 -5.49
CA ILE A 680 21.48 -10.01 -5.14
C ILE A 680 21.77 -9.77 -3.66
N GLY A 681 22.79 -10.45 -3.16
CA GLY A 681 23.27 -10.26 -1.80
C GLY A 681 24.68 -10.77 -1.62
N LEU A 682 25.22 -10.59 -0.42
CA LEU A 682 26.53 -11.09 -0.03
C LEU A 682 26.50 -11.79 1.32
N SER A 683 27.34 -12.82 1.44
CA SER A 683 27.72 -13.46 2.70
C SER A 683 29.23 -13.27 2.87
N SER A 684 29.65 -12.26 3.62
CA SER A 684 31.07 -11.99 3.86
C SER A 684 31.68 -13.00 4.85
N MET A 685 32.97 -12.89 5.14
CA MET A 685 33.62 -13.56 6.28
C MET A 685 34.13 -12.48 7.25
N ASN A 686 34.02 -12.68 8.57
CA ASN A 686 34.50 -11.71 9.55
C ASN A 686 35.93 -12.03 10.05
N GLY A 687 36.84 -11.06 10.01
CA GLY A 687 38.20 -11.25 10.53
C GLY A 687 39.15 -11.93 9.54
N ARG A 688 40.00 -12.84 10.05
CA ARG A 688 40.90 -13.65 9.22
C ARG A 688 40.08 -14.63 8.38
N THR A 689 40.45 -14.78 7.11
CA THR A 689 39.88 -15.81 6.23
C THR A 689 40.84 -16.98 6.09
N ASP A 690 40.57 -17.89 5.16
CA ASP A 690 41.40 -19.05 4.90
C ASP A 690 42.71 -18.66 4.19
N ASP A 691 42.75 -17.49 3.55
CA ASP A 691 43.99 -16.87 3.08
C ASP A 691 44.70 -16.13 4.22
N SER A 692 45.91 -16.61 4.55
CA SER A 692 46.74 -16.07 5.63
C SER A 692 47.05 -14.57 5.55
N GLY A 693 47.00 -13.98 4.35
CA GLY A 693 47.21 -12.56 4.09
C GLY A 693 45.93 -11.71 4.08
N GLU A 694 44.75 -12.34 4.07
CA GLU A 694 43.46 -11.66 3.96
C GLU A 694 42.82 -11.42 5.32
N ARG A 695 42.32 -10.19 5.51
CA ARG A 695 41.65 -9.77 6.75
C ARG A 695 40.49 -8.85 6.44
N VAL A 696 39.28 -9.31 6.73
CA VAL A 696 38.06 -8.51 6.66
C VAL A 696 37.84 -7.86 8.01
N ARG A 697 37.94 -6.52 8.06
CA ARG A 697 37.82 -5.72 9.28
C ARG A 697 36.41 -5.16 9.43
N VAL A 698 36.08 -4.66 10.61
CA VAL A 698 34.82 -3.91 10.87
C VAL A 698 34.65 -2.74 9.89
N ALA A 699 35.74 -2.08 9.49
CA ALA A 699 35.70 -1.01 8.48
C ALA A 699 35.20 -1.51 7.11
N ASP A 700 35.58 -2.73 6.71
CA ASP A 700 35.11 -3.36 5.47
C ASP A 700 33.60 -3.64 5.55
N PHE A 701 33.12 -4.11 6.70
CA PHE A 701 31.68 -4.29 6.94
C PHE A 701 30.91 -2.96 6.87
N LYS A 702 31.49 -1.84 7.32
CA LYS A 702 30.87 -0.51 7.14
C LYS A 702 30.78 -0.12 5.67
N THR A 703 31.80 -0.44 4.86
CA THR A 703 31.76 -0.25 3.41
C THR A 703 30.67 -1.10 2.75
N MET A 704 30.56 -2.37 3.14
CA MET A 704 29.52 -3.28 2.64
C MET A 704 28.11 -2.81 3.03
N LEU A 705 27.94 -2.34 4.27
CA LEU A 705 26.69 -1.74 4.74
C LEU A 705 26.30 -0.52 3.91
N ALA A 706 27.24 0.41 3.67
CA ALA A 706 26.97 1.60 2.88
C ALA A 706 26.53 1.26 1.44
N TYR A 707 27.19 0.28 0.83
CA TYR A 707 26.80 -0.24 -0.47
C TYR A 707 25.40 -0.87 -0.44
N ALA A 708 25.13 -1.72 0.55
CA ALA A 708 23.83 -2.36 0.72
C ALA A 708 22.71 -1.31 0.89
N GLN A 709 22.92 -0.30 1.74
CA GLN A 709 21.97 0.80 1.96
C GLN A 709 21.74 1.64 0.70
N GLN A 710 22.79 1.91 -0.07
CA GLN A 710 22.70 2.68 -1.31
C GLN A 710 21.89 1.94 -2.38
N HIS A 711 22.05 0.62 -2.46
CA HIS A 711 21.53 -0.19 -3.57
C HIS A 711 20.30 -1.02 -3.22
N HIS A 712 19.91 -1.11 -1.95
CA HIS A 712 18.78 -1.91 -1.45
C HIS A 712 18.88 -3.38 -1.85
N ILE A 713 20.02 -4.01 -1.54
CA ILE A 713 20.27 -5.41 -1.87
C ILE A 713 19.37 -6.37 -1.06
N GLY A 714 19.04 -7.53 -1.62
CA GLY A 714 18.10 -8.48 -1.01
C GLY A 714 18.65 -9.22 0.22
N ARG A 715 19.98 -9.28 0.40
CA ARG A 715 20.64 -9.96 1.54
C ARG A 715 22.02 -9.37 1.85
N LEU A 716 22.26 -9.08 3.13
CA LEU A 716 23.53 -8.63 3.69
C LEU A 716 23.84 -9.49 4.93
N THR A 717 24.68 -10.50 4.75
CA THR A 717 25.01 -11.46 5.81
C THR A 717 26.50 -11.81 5.83
N TYR A 718 26.91 -12.68 6.76
CA TYR A 718 28.28 -13.18 6.84
C TYR A 718 28.38 -14.52 7.57
N TRP A 719 29.46 -15.23 7.28
CA TRP A 719 29.99 -16.35 8.05
C TRP A 719 31.04 -15.83 9.06
N SER A 720 30.83 -15.86 10.37
CA SER A 720 29.65 -16.32 11.12
C SER A 720 29.63 -15.70 12.54
N VAL A 721 28.49 -15.79 13.23
CA VAL A 721 28.34 -15.34 14.63
C VAL A 721 29.26 -16.13 15.57
N ASN A 722 29.50 -17.41 15.26
CA ASN A 722 30.53 -18.25 15.89
C ASN A 722 31.90 -17.57 15.98
N ARG A 723 32.22 -16.63 15.09
CA ARG A 723 33.53 -15.98 15.04
C ARG A 723 33.52 -14.53 15.49
N ASP A 724 32.36 -13.96 15.82
CA ASP A 724 32.19 -12.53 16.06
C ASP A 724 32.60 -12.08 17.47
N ARG A 725 33.86 -12.38 17.82
CA ARG A 725 34.56 -12.00 19.05
C ARG A 725 36.07 -12.04 18.84
N ALA A 726 36.80 -11.31 19.69
CA ALA A 726 38.26 -11.39 19.73
C ALA A 726 38.74 -12.78 20.20
N CYS A 727 39.92 -13.18 19.74
CA CYS A 727 40.55 -14.43 20.15
C CYS A 727 41.16 -14.35 21.55
N GLY A 728 41.05 -15.45 22.30
CA GLY A 728 41.83 -15.66 23.53
C GLY A 728 43.26 -16.07 23.21
N SER A 729 44.05 -16.33 24.25
CA SER A 729 45.39 -16.92 24.05
C SER A 729 45.25 -18.38 23.58
N GLY A 730 45.86 -18.70 22.43
CA GLY A 730 45.89 -20.07 21.89
C GLY A 730 44.61 -20.57 21.20
N THR A 731 43.63 -19.71 20.90
CA THR A 731 42.36 -20.11 20.27
C THR A 731 42.42 -20.20 18.74
N ASP A 732 41.66 -21.16 18.21
CA ASP A 732 41.41 -21.42 16.78
C ASP A 732 40.63 -20.28 16.10
N GLY A 733 41.01 -19.98 14.85
CA GLY A 733 40.38 -18.96 13.99
C GLY A 733 38.93 -19.28 13.62
N ASP A 734 38.46 -20.50 13.88
CA ASP A 734 37.07 -20.91 13.70
C ASP A 734 36.14 -20.55 14.86
N SER A 735 36.71 -20.19 16.01
CA SER A 735 35.96 -19.82 17.22
C SER A 735 36.04 -18.32 17.57
N CYS A 736 36.74 -17.53 16.76
CA CYS A 736 36.96 -16.10 16.94
C CYS A 736 37.50 -15.47 15.64
N SER A 737 37.47 -14.15 15.50
CA SER A 737 37.78 -13.49 14.23
C SER A 737 39.28 -13.34 13.93
N GLY A 738 40.16 -13.56 14.92
CA GLY A 738 41.60 -13.34 14.76
C GLY A 738 42.01 -11.88 14.52
N VAL A 739 41.11 -10.93 14.80
CA VAL A 739 41.33 -9.47 14.72
C VAL A 739 40.78 -8.76 15.97
N PRO A 740 41.35 -7.61 16.38
CA PRO A 740 40.84 -6.84 17.52
C PRO A 740 39.40 -6.36 17.29
N GLN A 741 38.51 -6.66 18.24
CA GLN A 741 37.10 -6.26 18.22
C GLN A 741 36.46 -6.44 19.61
N GLN A 742 35.29 -5.83 19.81
CA GLN A 742 34.35 -6.22 20.86
C GLN A 742 33.42 -7.35 20.38
N PRO A 743 32.72 -8.05 21.29
CA PRO A 743 31.70 -9.01 20.91
C PRO A 743 30.64 -8.39 19.99
N TYR A 744 30.41 -9.07 18.87
CA TYR A 744 29.40 -8.76 17.87
C TYR A 744 29.60 -7.46 17.09
N ASP A 745 30.81 -6.90 17.03
CA ASP A 745 31.04 -5.64 16.30
C ASP A 745 30.67 -5.74 14.82
N TYR A 746 30.86 -6.90 14.19
CA TYR A 746 30.53 -7.10 12.79
C TYR A 746 29.01 -7.17 12.61
N LEU A 747 28.34 -7.98 13.42
CA LEU A 747 26.88 -8.07 13.42
C LEU A 747 26.23 -6.72 13.71
N LYS A 748 26.71 -5.97 14.70
CA LYS A 748 26.20 -4.63 15.05
C LYS A 748 26.34 -3.63 13.91
N VAL A 749 27.29 -3.81 12.99
CA VAL A 749 27.34 -3.03 11.75
C VAL A 749 26.22 -3.46 10.81
N PHE A 750 26.12 -4.75 10.49
CA PHE A 750 25.09 -5.22 9.56
C PHE A 750 23.67 -5.07 10.08
N THR A 751 23.42 -5.10 11.40
CA THR A 751 22.10 -4.85 11.97
C THR A 751 21.61 -3.41 11.78
N GLN A 752 22.48 -2.49 11.34
CA GLN A 752 22.09 -1.14 10.90
C GLN A 752 21.56 -1.12 9.46
N TYR A 753 21.54 -2.26 8.76
CA TYR A 753 20.94 -2.34 7.45
C TYR A 753 19.41 -2.26 7.56
N THR A 754 18.86 -1.21 6.94
CA THR A 754 17.43 -0.89 6.96
C THR A 754 16.78 -1.05 5.59
N GLY A 755 17.52 -1.64 4.63
CA GLY A 755 17.08 -1.85 3.24
C GLY A 755 16.24 -3.10 3.07
#